data_AF-A0A5M6CZY1-F1
#
_entry.id   AF-A0A5M6CZY1-F1
#
_cell.length_a   1.000
_cell.length_b   1.000
_cell.length_c   1.000
_cell.angle_alpha   90.00
_cell.angle_beta   90.00
_cell.angle_gamma   90.00
#
_symmetry.space_group_name_H-M   'P 1'
#
loop_
_entity.id
_entity.type
_entity.pdbx_description
1 polymer ?
#
loop_
_entity_poly.entity_id
_entity_poly.type
_entity_poly.pdbx_seq_one_letter_code
_entity_poly.pdbx_strand_id
1 'polypeptide(L)'
;MFRFTAPLLLLLTFAVCHAPMARADVDAAAVNRAIERGITYLRKAQNDRGGWDEYAGQSCGLSSLCTLALLNAGVSRDDPAITQAMKYLRATIADETYSVSLQTLVFCQVGAAADMPRIKNNVSWLTRSQIDSGGNSGAWTYGGKRSGGGDPSNTQFALLALGAAQDRGVDVDPQVFARSIQYWEKRQTQSGGWGYGTSQPTGSMTCAGVASLIIANGRLGNSSSSIENGQIQCCGSDDTAEDPIQKGLEWLGDRFSVDANPGGHSGTYFYYLYAIERTGRLSGRRFFGGYDWYREGADKLIALQDDFQGYWSGGDWEGPTIATSFALLFLSKGKRQVVIGQLERRTPDRSEWQPHPDSLRQLVRHVERAWGRDLTWQTVQSESASVADLLQTPVLVISGKQALQIDGPRSDLLKDYIDQGGTILFDSSGDNGCGNPAEFQATVKQLCARWYPGSPLERLPTSHPIWSAERTVDIDAMPNGFWVYGVQACCRTAVFYVPQSLTCRWELGDVLYERGPADDPVRRQIDHSIRLGQNLVAYATGRELKDKLDNPIVLRADSLPTAQRGTTRIARLDVGAGGEDARRALPNVSTLIRDQAQIPVSVPEDSVGFTDADLAEVTVLWIHGRREFELSSEQREVLKNFLDRDGVILGTAICGNEAFAASFRREIAGLLGGEAMRPMPADHPMLTDQYFGYNLRSVTIRRPSRGGQGQSIRRQTGPPLLEYAEVGGIVGVVFSPLDLSCALESLNSVQCPGYATEDAAKIVTNVVQMALYQ
;
A
#
# COMPACT_ATOMS: atom_id res chain seq x y z
N MET A 1 -49.13 52.11 37.48
CA MET A 1 -47.74 52.59 37.30
C MET A 1 -46.84 51.56 37.96
N PHE A 2 -46.23 50.63 37.22
CA PHE A 2 -45.02 49.87 37.60
C PHE A 2 -44.63 48.94 36.44
N ARG A 3 -43.37 49.04 36.03
CA ARG A 3 -42.69 48.28 34.96
C ARG A 3 -42.59 46.80 35.37
N PHE A 4 -42.82 45.88 34.44
CA PHE A 4 -42.32 44.51 34.55
C PHE A 4 -41.36 44.21 33.39
N THR A 5 -40.12 44.00 33.80
CA THR A 5 -38.94 43.58 33.04
C THR A 5 -39.10 42.13 32.55
N ALA A 6 -38.83 41.89 31.27
CA ALA A 6 -38.67 40.56 30.69
C ALA A 6 -37.28 39.98 31.01
N PRO A 7 -37.14 38.70 31.42
CA PRO A 7 -35.86 38.03 31.44
C PRO A 7 -35.59 37.35 30.09
N LEU A 8 -34.44 37.68 29.53
CA LEU A 8 -33.82 37.06 28.36
C LEU A 8 -33.42 35.62 28.71
N LEU A 9 -34.08 34.62 28.15
CA LEU A 9 -33.68 33.21 28.31
C LEU A 9 -32.54 32.93 27.32
N LEU A 10 -31.31 32.78 27.85
CA LEU A 10 -30.16 32.29 27.10
C LEU A 10 -30.41 30.81 26.73
N LEU A 11 -30.64 30.54 25.44
CA LEU A 11 -30.59 29.18 24.88
C LEU A 11 -29.11 28.76 24.80
N LEU A 12 -28.68 27.96 25.76
CA LEU A 12 -27.43 27.20 25.70
C LEU A 12 -27.55 26.19 24.55
N THR A 13 -26.93 26.51 23.42
CA THR A 13 -26.63 25.56 22.35
C THR A 13 -25.63 24.54 22.89
N PHE A 14 -26.11 23.36 23.29
CA PHE A 14 -25.24 22.20 23.48
C PHE A 14 -24.58 21.90 22.12
N ALA A 15 -23.31 22.26 22.00
CA ALA A 15 -22.45 21.73 20.97
C ALA A 15 -22.39 20.20 21.19
N VAL A 16 -23.08 19.46 20.32
CA VAL A 16 -22.89 18.02 20.20
C VAL A 16 -21.48 17.82 19.67
N CYS A 17 -20.52 17.67 20.58
CA CYS A 17 -19.23 17.09 20.27
C CYS A 17 -19.52 15.74 19.62
N HIS A 18 -19.30 15.65 18.31
CA HIS A 18 -19.27 14.38 17.62
C HIS A 18 -18.12 13.60 18.25
N ALA A 19 -18.45 12.60 19.07
CA ALA A 19 -17.47 11.61 19.48
C ALA A 19 -16.84 11.01 18.20
N PRO A 20 -15.53 10.75 18.19
CA PRO A 20 -14.92 10.05 17.07
C PRO A 20 -15.67 8.72 16.89
N MET A 21 -16.24 8.55 15.70
CA MET A 21 -16.96 7.34 15.29
C MET A 21 -16.02 6.15 15.53
N ALA A 22 -16.46 5.18 16.33
CA ALA A 22 -15.66 4.01 16.67
C ALA A 22 -15.22 3.30 15.38
N ARG A 23 -13.92 3.38 15.06
CA ARG A 23 -13.31 2.59 13.99
C ARG A 23 -13.44 1.13 14.41
N ALA A 24 -14.11 0.32 13.59
CA ALA A 24 -14.13 -1.13 13.80
C ALA A 24 -12.68 -1.65 13.83
N ASP A 25 -12.26 -2.19 14.97
CA ASP A 25 -10.89 -2.70 15.18
C ASP A 25 -10.87 -4.20 14.86
N VAL A 26 -10.94 -4.51 13.57
CA VAL A 26 -10.94 -5.89 13.07
C VAL A 26 -9.50 -6.36 12.87
N ASP A 27 -9.14 -7.45 13.54
CA ASP A 27 -7.82 -8.07 13.43
C ASP A 27 -7.69 -8.93 12.15
N ALA A 28 -6.51 -8.92 11.52
CA ALA A 28 -6.24 -9.68 10.28
C ALA A 28 -6.36 -11.19 10.45
N ALA A 29 -5.99 -11.73 11.62
CA ALA A 29 -6.10 -13.14 11.94
C ALA A 29 -7.58 -13.58 12.09
N ALA A 30 -8.46 -12.75 12.64
CA ALA A 30 -9.90 -13.00 12.71
C ALA A 30 -10.52 -13.11 11.31
N VAL A 31 -10.16 -12.18 10.42
CA VAL A 31 -10.60 -12.24 9.01
C VAL A 31 -10.07 -13.49 8.32
N ASN A 32 -8.79 -13.83 8.51
CA ASN A 32 -8.23 -15.05 7.92
C ASN A 32 -8.90 -16.33 8.47
N ARG A 33 -9.21 -16.40 9.76
CA ARG A 33 -10.00 -17.50 10.35
C ARG A 33 -11.38 -17.60 9.71
N ALA A 34 -12.08 -16.48 9.52
CA ALA A 34 -13.39 -16.47 8.88
C ALA A 34 -13.33 -16.96 7.42
N ILE A 35 -12.30 -16.53 6.67
CA ILE A 35 -12.03 -17.00 5.30
C ILE A 35 -11.83 -18.52 5.27
N GLU A 36 -10.96 -19.07 6.13
CA GLU A 36 -10.67 -20.52 6.17
C GLU A 36 -11.92 -21.37 6.47
N ARG A 37 -12.79 -20.86 7.35
CA ARG A 37 -14.08 -21.51 7.67
C ARG A 37 -15.02 -21.52 6.46
N GLY A 38 -15.11 -20.41 5.73
CA GLY A 38 -15.90 -20.32 4.49
C GLY A 38 -15.35 -21.23 3.38
N ILE A 39 -14.03 -21.31 3.22
CA ILE A 39 -13.37 -22.24 2.29
C ILE A 39 -13.75 -23.68 2.66
N THR A 40 -13.66 -24.03 3.94
CA THR A 40 -13.98 -25.38 4.43
C THR A 40 -15.43 -25.75 4.12
N TYR A 41 -16.37 -24.83 4.32
CA TYR A 41 -17.77 -25.03 3.95
C TYR A 41 -17.92 -25.30 2.44
N LEU A 42 -17.36 -24.45 1.57
CA LEU A 42 -17.51 -24.61 0.13
C LEU A 42 -16.90 -25.92 -0.38
N ARG A 43 -15.75 -26.34 0.16
CA ARG A 43 -15.16 -27.66 -0.14
C ARG A 43 -16.11 -28.80 0.21
N LYS A 44 -16.75 -28.74 1.39
CA LYS A 44 -17.72 -29.76 1.84
C LYS A 44 -19.00 -29.77 1.00
N ALA A 45 -19.41 -28.61 0.49
CA ALA A 45 -20.61 -28.46 -0.34
C ALA A 45 -20.38 -28.87 -1.82
N GLN A 46 -19.15 -29.15 -2.23
CA GLN A 46 -18.84 -29.59 -3.59
C GLN A 46 -19.36 -31.03 -3.81
N ASN A 47 -20.05 -31.26 -4.92
CA ASN A 47 -20.58 -32.58 -5.26
C ASN A 47 -19.54 -33.46 -5.99
N ASP A 48 -19.84 -34.76 -6.13
CA ASP A 48 -18.94 -35.75 -6.74
C ASP A 48 -18.57 -35.47 -8.20
N ARG A 49 -19.33 -34.61 -8.90
CA ARG A 49 -19.01 -34.18 -10.27
C ARG A 49 -17.94 -33.09 -10.32
N GLY A 50 -17.56 -32.55 -9.17
CA GLY A 50 -16.65 -31.41 -9.02
C GLY A 50 -17.34 -30.05 -9.07
N GLY A 51 -18.66 -30.00 -9.26
CA GLY A 51 -19.44 -28.76 -9.25
C GLY A 51 -20.17 -28.53 -7.93
N TRP A 52 -21.06 -27.55 -7.93
CA TRP A 52 -22.07 -27.33 -6.90
C TRP A 52 -23.46 -27.45 -7.54
N ASP A 53 -24.50 -27.59 -6.73
CA ASP A 53 -25.85 -27.85 -7.24
C ASP A 53 -26.44 -26.62 -7.92
N GLU A 54 -26.45 -26.65 -9.26
CA GLU A 54 -26.90 -25.54 -10.11
C GLU A 54 -28.41 -25.31 -10.00
N TYR A 55 -28.83 -24.05 -10.16
CA TYR A 55 -30.24 -23.69 -10.27
C TYR A 55 -30.83 -24.17 -11.59
N ALA A 56 -32.13 -24.45 -11.58
CA ALA A 56 -32.86 -24.86 -12.78
C ALA A 56 -32.71 -23.81 -13.91
N GLY A 57 -32.15 -24.25 -15.04
CA GLY A 57 -31.92 -23.37 -16.19
C GLY A 57 -30.67 -22.47 -16.06
N GLN A 58 -29.68 -22.90 -15.29
CA GLN A 58 -28.31 -22.39 -15.32
C GLN A 58 -27.35 -23.53 -15.67
N SER A 59 -26.35 -23.26 -16.51
CA SER A 59 -25.34 -24.25 -16.91
C SER A 59 -24.25 -24.49 -15.85
N CYS A 60 -23.50 -23.45 -15.47
CA CYS A 60 -22.40 -23.57 -14.50
C CYS A 60 -22.17 -22.30 -13.66
N GLY A 61 -23.18 -21.45 -13.53
CA GLY A 61 -23.06 -20.16 -12.86
C GLY A 61 -22.64 -20.30 -11.39
N LEU A 62 -23.29 -21.17 -10.62
CA LEU A 62 -22.98 -21.35 -9.20
C LEU A 62 -21.60 -21.97 -9.01
N SER A 63 -21.29 -23.02 -9.77
CA SER A 63 -19.98 -23.67 -9.70
C SER A 63 -18.85 -22.70 -10.06
N SER A 64 -19.08 -21.83 -11.04
CA SER A 64 -18.11 -20.79 -11.42
C SER A 64 -17.93 -19.76 -10.31
N LEU A 65 -19.02 -19.33 -9.66
CA LEU A 65 -18.96 -18.40 -8.53
C LEU A 65 -18.17 -18.98 -7.34
N CYS A 66 -18.46 -20.24 -6.96
CA CYS A 66 -17.75 -20.92 -5.88
C CYS A 66 -16.27 -21.07 -6.19
N THR A 67 -15.93 -21.48 -7.41
CA THR A 67 -14.55 -21.63 -7.87
C THR A 67 -13.81 -20.30 -7.84
N LEU A 68 -14.45 -19.22 -8.31
CA LEU A 68 -13.89 -17.88 -8.29
C LEU A 68 -13.64 -17.41 -6.86
N ALA A 69 -14.58 -17.66 -5.94
CA ALA A 69 -14.44 -17.32 -4.52
C ALA A 69 -13.26 -18.05 -3.87
N LEU A 70 -13.14 -19.37 -4.08
CA LEU A 70 -12.03 -20.18 -3.56
C LEU A 70 -10.66 -19.70 -4.10
N LEU A 71 -10.57 -19.43 -5.41
CA LEU A 71 -9.34 -18.91 -6.03
C LEU A 71 -8.94 -17.55 -5.46
N ASN A 72 -9.90 -16.63 -5.28
CA ASN A 72 -9.63 -15.32 -4.70
C ASN A 72 -9.33 -15.39 -3.20
N ALA A 73 -9.84 -16.41 -2.50
CA ALA A 73 -9.53 -16.70 -1.11
C ALA A 73 -8.13 -17.31 -0.89
N GLY A 74 -7.36 -17.53 -1.96
CA GLY A 74 -5.98 -18.02 -1.90
C GLY A 74 -5.86 -19.54 -1.93
N VAL A 75 -6.94 -20.27 -2.21
CA VAL A 75 -6.87 -21.73 -2.39
C VAL A 75 -5.99 -22.05 -3.60
N SER A 76 -5.02 -22.93 -3.41
CA SER A 76 -4.06 -23.32 -4.44
C SER A 76 -4.75 -23.88 -5.69
N ARG A 77 -4.16 -23.63 -6.87
CA ARG A 77 -4.62 -24.20 -8.14
C ARG A 77 -4.52 -25.73 -8.18
N ASP A 78 -3.63 -26.29 -7.37
CA ASP A 78 -3.41 -27.73 -7.23
C ASP A 78 -4.31 -28.36 -6.15
N ASP A 79 -5.13 -27.56 -5.45
CA ASP A 79 -6.09 -28.07 -4.48
C ASP A 79 -7.09 -29.03 -5.16
N PRO A 80 -7.43 -30.17 -4.53
CA PRO A 80 -8.38 -31.12 -5.11
C PRO A 80 -9.73 -30.49 -5.49
N ALA A 81 -10.26 -29.56 -4.67
CA ALA A 81 -11.53 -28.93 -4.95
C ALA A 81 -11.46 -28.03 -6.20
N ILE A 82 -10.37 -27.26 -6.35
CA ILE A 82 -10.13 -26.45 -7.56
C ILE A 82 -9.92 -27.34 -8.78
N THR A 83 -9.14 -28.41 -8.65
CA THR A 83 -8.86 -29.33 -9.76
C THR A 83 -10.14 -29.96 -10.30
N GLN A 84 -11.02 -30.46 -9.42
CA GLN A 84 -12.30 -31.04 -9.83
C GLN A 84 -13.26 -30.00 -10.39
N ALA A 85 -13.32 -28.79 -9.80
CA ALA A 85 -14.12 -27.70 -10.32
C ALA A 85 -13.68 -27.29 -11.73
N MET A 86 -12.38 -27.17 -11.98
CA MET A 86 -11.85 -26.86 -13.30
C MET A 86 -12.12 -27.96 -14.32
N LYS A 87 -12.10 -29.23 -13.91
CA LYS A 87 -12.52 -30.35 -14.77
C LYS A 87 -14.00 -30.22 -15.16
N TYR A 88 -14.88 -29.95 -14.18
CA TYR A 88 -16.30 -29.70 -14.41
C TYR A 88 -16.51 -28.52 -15.37
N LEU A 89 -15.92 -27.36 -15.07
CA LEU A 89 -16.09 -26.14 -15.86
C LEU A 89 -15.57 -26.27 -17.29
N ARG A 90 -14.48 -27.00 -17.53
CA ARG A 90 -13.95 -27.25 -18.89
C ARG A 90 -14.85 -28.16 -19.72
N ALA A 91 -15.56 -29.08 -19.07
CA ALA A 91 -16.53 -29.97 -19.71
C ALA A 91 -17.88 -29.30 -19.99
N THR A 92 -18.19 -28.20 -19.29
CA THR A 92 -19.48 -27.51 -19.41
C THR A 92 -19.43 -26.36 -20.43
N ILE A 93 -20.44 -26.31 -21.31
CA ILE A 93 -20.67 -25.19 -22.22
C ILE A 93 -21.73 -24.31 -21.59
N ALA A 94 -21.41 -23.03 -21.39
CA ALA A 94 -22.34 -22.03 -20.87
C ALA A 94 -23.02 -21.24 -22.00
N ASP A 95 -24.31 -20.93 -21.82
CA ASP A 95 -25.12 -20.16 -22.77
C ASP A 95 -26.05 -19.12 -22.11
N GLU A 96 -25.91 -18.91 -20.79
CA GLU A 96 -26.51 -17.80 -20.05
C GLU A 96 -25.45 -16.76 -19.68
N THR A 97 -25.80 -15.47 -19.70
CA THR A 97 -24.82 -14.39 -19.51
C THR A 97 -24.08 -14.50 -18.19
N TYR A 98 -24.76 -14.84 -17.08
CA TYR A 98 -24.11 -15.11 -15.80
C TYR A 98 -23.09 -16.25 -15.87
N SER A 99 -23.51 -17.41 -16.39
CA SER A 99 -22.67 -18.59 -16.52
C SER A 99 -21.46 -18.32 -17.40
N VAL A 100 -21.66 -17.74 -18.59
CA VAL A 100 -20.58 -17.39 -19.52
C VAL A 100 -19.61 -16.40 -18.88
N SER A 101 -20.12 -15.39 -18.19
CA SER A 101 -19.30 -14.36 -17.55
C SER A 101 -18.47 -14.93 -16.40
N LEU A 102 -19.10 -15.65 -15.46
CA LEU A 102 -18.42 -16.23 -14.31
C LEU A 102 -17.41 -17.30 -14.73
N GLN A 103 -17.75 -18.14 -15.71
CA GLN A 103 -16.83 -19.15 -16.25
C GLN A 103 -15.59 -18.47 -16.86
N THR A 104 -15.79 -17.37 -17.59
CA THR A 104 -14.70 -16.56 -18.16
C THR A 104 -13.84 -15.95 -17.05
N LEU A 105 -14.44 -15.42 -15.99
CA LEU A 105 -13.71 -14.88 -14.84
C LEU A 105 -12.86 -15.95 -14.15
N VAL A 106 -13.34 -17.18 -14.01
CA VAL A 106 -12.56 -18.31 -13.45
C VAL A 106 -11.37 -18.64 -14.35
N PHE A 107 -11.59 -18.83 -15.65
CA PHE A 107 -10.49 -19.14 -16.59
C PHE A 107 -9.46 -18.03 -16.66
N CYS A 108 -9.91 -16.77 -16.59
CA CYS A 108 -9.03 -15.65 -16.35
C CYS A 108 -8.32 -15.88 -15.02
N GLN A 109 -8.95 -15.90 -13.85
CA GLN A 109 -8.23 -16.04 -12.58
C GLN A 109 -7.19 -17.18 -12.52
N VAL A 110 -7.48 -18.36 -13.10
CA VAL A 110 -6.53 -19.47 -13.23
C VAL A 110 -5.38 -19.17 -14.19
N GLY A 111 -5.68 -18.59 -15.36
CA GLY A 111 -4.65 -18.17 -16.32
C GLY A 111 -3.87 -19.30 -16.98
N ALA A 112 -4.45 -20.49 -17.07
CA ALA A 112 -3.85 -21.58 -17.84
C ALA A 112 -3.99 -21.30 -19.34
N ALA A 113 -2.90 -21.45 -20.10
CA ALA A 113 -2.90 -21.25 -21.55
C ALA A 113 -3.92 -22.14 -22.28
N ALA A 114 -4.20 -23.34 -21.74
CA ALA A 114 -5.18 -24.28 -22.27
C ALA A 114 -6.62 -23.75 -22.25
N ASP A 115 -6.94 -22.78 -21.40
CA ASP A 115 -8.29 -22.22 -21.28
C ASP A 115 -8.52 -21.07 -22.29
N MET A 116 -7.48 -20.58 -22.96
CA MET A 116 -7.55 -19.45 -23.89
C MET A 116 -8.58 -19.62 -25.03
N PRO A 117 -8.71 -20.80 -25.68
CA PRO A 117 -9.76 -21.00 -26.68
C PRO A 117 -11.17 -20.82 -26.10
N ARG A 118 -11.40 -21.28 -24.86
CA ARG A 118 -12.70 -21.14 -24.20
C ARG A 118 -12.98 -19.69 -23.81
N ILE A 119 -11.98 -18.96 -23.31
CA ILE A 119 -12.08 -17.51 -23.04
C ILE A 119 -12.51 -16.77 -24.32
N LYS A 120 -11.82 -17.02 -25.45
CA LYS A 120 -12.16 -16.37 -26.74
C LYS A 120 -13.56 -16.71 -27.23
N ASN A 121 -14.01 -17.96 -27.06
CA ASN A 121 -15.37 -18.37 -27.41
C ASN A 121 -16.41 -17.65 -26.56
N ASN A 122 -16.17 -17.55 -25.24
CA ASN A 122 -17.07 -16.85 -24.32
C ASN A 122 -17.12 -15.34 -24.61
N VAL A 123 -15.98 -14.70 -24.88
CA VAL A 123 -15.92 -13.30 -25.33
C VAL A 123 -16.72 -13.10 -26.61
N SER A 124 -16.52 -13.98 -27.60
CA SER A 124 -17.27 -13.94 -28.86
C SER A 124 -18.78 -14.14 -28.67
N TRP A 125 -19.18 -14.95 -27.68
CA TRP A 125 -20.58 -15.10 -27.30
C TRP A 125 -21.12 -13.82 -26.64
N LEU A 126 -20.40 -13.25 -25.69
CA LEU A 126 -20.79 -12.02 -24.99
C LEU A 126 -20.92 -10.85 -25.97
N THR A 127 -19.95 -10.65 -26.86
CA THR A 127 -19.98 -9.59 -27.88
C THR A 127 -21.20 -9.72 -28.79
N ARG A 128 -21.51 -10.93 -29.27
CA ARG A 128 -22.68 -11.15 -30.15
C ARG A 128 -24.02 -11.08 -29.44
N SER A 129 -24.05 -11.33 -28.12
CA SER A 129 -25.28 -11.35 -27.33
C SER A 129 -25.61 -9.99 -26.70
N GLN A 130 -24.74 -9.00 -26.88
CA GLN A 130 -25.03 -7.62 -26.48
C GLN A 130 -26.16 -7.08 -27.34
N ILE A 131 -27.13 -6.40 -26.72
CA ILE A 131 -28.14 -5.66 -27.45
C ILE A 131 -27.44 -4.52 -28.20
N ASP A 132 -27.57 -4.48 -29.52
CA ASP A 132 -26.87 -3.51 -30.38
C ASP A 132 -27.73 -2.30 -30.75
N SER A 133 -29.05 -2.38 -30.54
CA SER A 133 -30.02 -1.41 -31.03
C SER A 133 -31.18 -1.15 -30.06
N GLY A 134 -31.89 -0.03 -30.25
CA GLY A 134 -33.02 0.34 -29.42
C GLY A 134 -32.65 0.93 -28.05
N GLY A 135 -33.66 1.09 -27.19
CA GLY A 135 -33.54 1.85 -25.94
C GLY A 135 -32.57 1.29 -24.90
N ASN A 136 -32.22 0.01 -25.01
CA ASN A 136 -31.33 -0.74 -24.12
C ASN A 136 -30.09 -1.28 -24.83
N SER A 137 -29.71 -0.67 -25.97
CA SER A 137 -28.41 -0.94 -26.61
C SER A 137 -27.28 -0.80 -25.59
N GLY A 138 -26.33 -1.72 -25.63
CA GLY A 138 -25.24 -1.82 -24.65
C GLY A 138 -25.49 -2.79 -23.51
N ALA A 139 -26.71 -3.27 -23.31
CA ALA A 139 -27.04 -4.21 -22.24
C ALA A 139 -26.98 -5.68 -22.66
N TRP A 140 -26.97 -6.57 -21.65
CA TRP A 140 -27.15 -8.01 -21.84
C TRP A 140 -28.43 -8.48 -21.19
N THR A 141 -29.00 -9.55 -21.75
CA THR A 141 -30.13 -10.27 -21.15
C THR A 141 -29.61 -11.48 -20.36
N TYR A 142 -30.51 -12.28 -19.78
CA TYR A 142 -30.12 -13.54 -19.14
C TYR A 142 -29.59 -14.59 -20.14
N GLY A 143 -29.87 -14.45 -21.43
CA GLY A 143 -29.45 -15.43 -22.45
C GLY A 143 -30.31 -16.71 -22.48
N GLY A 144 -29.82 -17.72 -23.19
CA GLY A 144 -30.55 -18.97 -23.42
C GLY A 144 -31.92 -18.78 -24.09
N LYS A 145 -32.93 -19.52 -23.62
CA LYS A 145 -34.33 -19.42 -24.12
C LYS A 145 -35.10 -18.19 -23.59
N ARG A 146 -34.49 -17.33 -22.77
CA ARG A 146 -35.14 -16.18 -22.13
C ARG A 146 -34.77 -14.91 -22.90
N SER A 147 -35.69 -14.41 -23.72
CA SER A 147 -35.57 -13.07 -24.34
C SER A 147 -36.08 -12.00 -23.37
N GLY A 148 -35.44 -10.83 -23.35
CA GLY A 148 -35.80 -9.73 -22.46
C GLY A 148 -35.21 -8.39 -22.91
N GLY A 149 -35.62 -7.30 -22.27
CA GLY A 149 -35.24 -5.94 -22.65
C GLY A 149 -33.83 -5.50 -22.29
N GLY A 150 -32.99 -6.35 -21.68
CA GLY A 150 -31.69 -5.98 -21.11
C GLY A 150 -31.77 -5.80 -19.59
N ASP A 151 -30.73 -6.25 -18.88
CA ASP A 151 -30.70 -6.36 -17.42
C ASP A 151 -29.37 -5.80 -16.86
N PRO A 152 -29.41 -4.82 -15.92
CA PRO A 152 -28.21 -4.17 -15.41
C PRO A 152 -27.27 -5.11 -14.65
N SER A 153 -27.79 -6.19 -14.09
CA SER A 153 -27.00 -7.19 -13.38
C SER A 153 -26.25 -8.11 -14.36
N ASN A 154 -26.88 -8.54 -15.44
CA ASN A 154 -26.18 -9.28 -16.49
C ASN A 154 -25.15 -8.38 -17.21
N THR A 155 -25.49 -7.11 -17.46
CA THR A 155 -24.56 -6.16 -18.10
C THR A 155 -23.27 -5.98 -17.32
N GLN A 156 -23.32 -5.78 -16.00
CA GLN A 156 -22.08 -5.65 -15.21
C GLN A 156 -21.23 -6.93 -15.21
N PHE A 157 -21.84 -8.12 -15.21
CA PHE A 157 -21.08 -9.38 -15.20
C PHE A 157 -20.42 -9.63 -16.56
N ALA A 158 -21.13 -9.31 -17.65
CA ALA A 158 -20.55 -9.32 -18.99
C ALA A 158 -19.33 -8.40 -19.07
N LEU A 159 -19.44 -7.16 -18.56
CA LEU A 159 -18.32 -6.21 -18.53
C LEU A 159 -17.14 -6.68 -17.68
N LEU A 160 -17.39 -7.32 -16.54
CA LEU A 160 -16.32 -7.93 -15.72
C LEU A 160 -15.58 -9.02 -16.49
N ALA A 161 -16.31 -9.89 -17.18
CA ALA A 161 -15.73 -10.97 -17.96
C ALA A 161 -14.93 -10.45 -19.16
N LEU A 162 -15.49 -9.51 -19.92
CA LEU A 162 -14.82 -8.87 -21.05
C LEU A 162 -13.56 -8.12 -20.61
N GLY A 163 -13.66 -7.35 -19.52
CA GLY A 163 -12.53 -6.64 -18.94
C GLY A 163 -11.41 -7.59 -18.48
N ALA A 164 -11.76 -8.68 -17.79
CA ALA A 164 -10.78 -9.68 -17.36
C ALA A 164 -10.17 -10.44 -18.54
N ALA A 165 -10.93 -10.71 -19.60
CA ALA A 165 -10.40 -11.35 -20.80
C ALA A 165 -9.42 -10.44 -21.56
N GLN A 166 -9.70 -9.14 -21.64
CA GLN A 166 -8.79 -8.16 -22.24
C GLN A 166 -7.48 -8.03 -21.46
N ASP A 167 -7.51 -8.11 -20.13
CA ASP A 167 -6.30 -8.21 -19.29
C ASP A 167 -5.43 -9.44 -19.61
N ARG A 168 -6.02 -10.45 -20.27
CA ARG A 168 -5.32 -11.66 -20.75
C ARG A 168 -4.96 -11.62 -22.23
N GLY A 169 -5.05 -10.45 -22.84
CA GLY A 169 -4.69 -10.22 -24.24
C GLY A 169 -5.73 -10.79 -25.22
N VAL A 170 -6.97 -10.99 -24.78
CA VAL A 170 -8.08 -11.28 -25.70
C VAL A 170 -8.65 -9.97 -26.20
N ASP A 171 -8.64 -9.80 -27.52
CA ASP A 171 -9.17 -8.60 -28.15
C ASP A 171 -10.71 -8.53 -28.00
N VAL A 172 -11.20 -7.33 -27.70
CA VAL A 172 -12.62 -7.03 -27.52
C VAL A 172 -12.89 -5.73 -28.27
N ASP A 173 -13.85 -5.76 -29.19
CA ASP A 173 -14.24 -4.58 -29.98
C ASP A 173 -14.58 -3.40 -29.05
N PRO A 174 -13.87 -2.25 -29.15
CA PRO A 174 -14.13 -1.06 -28.35
C PRO A 174 -15.60 -0.63 -28.36
N GLN A 175 -16.33 -0.84 -29.47
CA GLN A 175 -17.75 -0.49 -29.57
C GLN A 175 -18.63 -1.21 -28.54
N VAL A 176 -18.22 -2.38 -28.04
CA VAL A 176 -18.92 -3.10 -26.97
C VAL A 176 -18.91 -2.29 -25.67
N PHE A 177 -17.76 -1.70 -25.34
CA PHE A 177 -17.61 -0.84 -24.16
C PHE A 177 -18.31 0.51 -24.36
N ALA A 178 -18.20 1.11 -25.54
CA ALA A 178 -18.87 2.38 -25.86
C ALA A 178 -20.40 2.31 -25.71
N ARG A 179 -21.04 1.26 -26.26
CA ARG A 179 -22.48 1.06 -26.07
C ARG A 179 -22.83 0.86 -24.60
N SER A 180 -21.99 0.15 -23.85
CA SER A 180 -22.22 -0.09 -22.42
C SER A 180 -22.14 1.20 -21.58
N ILE A 181 -21.22 2.10 -21.92
CA ILE A 181 -21.13 3.43 -21.28
C ILE A 181 -22.41 4.20 -21.50
N GLN A 182 -22.86 4.32 -22.76
CA GLN A 182 -24.12 4.99 -23.11
C GLN A 182 -25.32 4.38 -22.36
N TYR A 183 -25.36 3.06 -22.23
CA TYR A 183 -26.40 2.36 -21.46
C TYR A 183 -26.42 2.78 -19.99
N TRP A 184 -25.26 2.80 -19.33
CA TRP A 184 -25.16 3.15 -17.92
C TRP A 184 -25.42 4.63 -17.67
N GLU A 185 -24.86 5.52 -18.48
CA GLU A 185 -25.10 6.97 -18.38
C GLU A 185 -26.57 7.33 -18.53
N LYS A 186 -27.23 6.79 -19.56
CA LYS A 186 -28.68 7.00 -19.79
C LYS A 186 -29.55 6.52 -18.63
N ARG A 187 -29.11 5.50 -17.89
CA ARG A 187 -29.84 4.91 -16.76
C ARG A 187 -29.58 5.59 -15.43
N GLN A 188 -28.58 6.46 -15.34
CA GLN A 188 -28.28 7.15 -14.08
C GLN A 188 -29.45 8.05 -13.71
N THR A 189 -29.87 7.99 -12.45
CA THR A 189 -30.94 8.88 -11.95
C THR A 189 -30.40 10.28 -11.70
N GLN A 190 -31.29 11.27 -11.56
CA GLN A 190 -30.90 12.63 -11.19
C GLN A 190 -30.14 12.71 -9.85
N SER A 191 -30.35 11.74 -8.95
CA SER A 191 -29.64 11.65 -7.67
C SER A 191 -28.20 11.12 -7.79
N GLY A 192 -27.76 10.71 -8.98
CA GLY A 192 -26.45 10.10 -9.22
C GLY A 192 -26.40 8.58 -9.04
N GLY A 193 -27.38 7.97 -8.36
CA GLY A 193 -27.44 6.52 -8.18
C GLY A 193 -28.09 5.75 -9.35
N TRP A 194 -27.96 4.42 -9.32
CA TRP A 194 -28.60 3.49 -10.27
C TRP A 194 -29.51 2.48 -9.57
N GLY A 195 -30.59 2.10 -10.26
CA GLY A 195 -31.55 1.08 -9.82
C GLY A 195 -31.75 -0.03 -10.85
N TYR A 196 -32.51 -1.07 -10.46
CA TYR A 196 -32.97 -2.11 -11.39
C TYR A 196 -33.96 -1.55 -12.42
N GLY A 197 -34.84 -0.63 -11.98
CA GLY A 197 -35.61 0.25 -12.85
C GLY A 197 -34.89 1.58 -13.11
N THR A 198 -35.61 2.56 -13.63
CA THR A 198 -35.06 3.90 -13.95
C THR A 198 -35.33 4.96 -12.87
N SER A 199 -36.06 4.64 -11.80
CA SER A 199 -36.57 5.64 -10.85
C SER A 199 -36.03 5.55 -9.42
N GLN A 200 -35.66 4.36 -8.92
CA GLN A 200 -35.26 4.14 -7.53
C GLN A 200 -33.86 3.51 -7.45
N PRO A 201 -32.83 4.29 -7.08
CA PRO A 201 -31.49 3.78 -6.89
C PRO A 201 -31.35 2.80 -5.73
N THR A 202 -30.41 1.87 -5.87
CA THR A 202 -30.06 0.88 -4.84
C THR A 202 -28.56 0.80 -4.68
N GLY A 203 -28.05 0.44 -3.49
CA GLY A 203 -26.62 0.25 -3.26
C GLY A 203 -25.97 -0.68 -4.27
N SER A 204 -26.54 -1.88 -4.44
CA SER A 204 -25.99 -2.90 -5.34
C SER A 204 -25.92 -2.43 -6.81
N MET A 205 -26.94 -1.72 -7.29
CA MET A 205 -26.96 -1.25 -8.69
C MET A 205 -26.13 0.03 -8.87
N THR A 206 -26.04 0.91 -7.86
CA THR A 206 -25.11 2.03 -7.91
C THR A 206 -23.67 1.55 -7.98
N CYS A 207 -23.30 0.56 -7.15
CA CYS A 207 -22.00 -0.10 -7.24
C CYS A 207 -21.75 -0.71 -8.63
N ALA A 208 -22.78 -1.33 -9.22
CA ALA A 208 -22.70 -1.90 -10.56
C ALA A 208 -22.45 -0.86 -11.65
N GLY A 209 -23.16 0.27 -11.62
CA GLY A 209 -22.99 1.37 -12.57
C GLY A 209 -21.60 1.97 -12.49
N VAL A 210 -21.16 2.31 -11.27
CA VAL A 210 -19.80 2.83 -11.02
C VAL A 210 -18.73 1.86 -11.52
N ALA A 211 -18.79 0.58 -11.12
CA ALA A 211 -17.80 -0.41 -11.53
C ALA A 211 -17.80 -0.64 -13.05
N SER A 212 -18.98 -0.67 -13.68
CA SER A 212 -19.14 -0.86 -15.12
C SER A 212 -18.54 0.29 -15.93
N LEU A 213 -18.83 1.54 -15.52
CA LEU A 213 -18.26 2.73 -16.14
C LEU A 213 -16.75 2.80 -15.95
N ILE A 214 -16.23 2.48 -14.76
CA ILE A 214 -14.79 2.40 -14.50
C ILE A 214 -14.11 1.41 -15.45
N ILE A 215 -14.66 0.20 -15.60
CA ILE A 215 -14.11 -0.82 -16.49
C ILE A 215 -14.18 -0.34 -17.93
N ALA A 216 -15.36 0.07 -18.40
CA ALA A 216 -15.59 0.40 -19.80
C ALA A 216 -14.81 1.66 -20.26
N ASN A 217 -14.79 2.73 -19.46
CA ASN A 217 -14.00 3.94 -19.77
C ASN A 217 -12.51 3.62 -19.86
N GLY A 218 -12.01 2.77 -18.95
CA GLY A 218 -10.62 2.28 -19.00
C GLY A 218 -10.28 1.49 -20.27
N ARG A 219 -11.27 0.96 -21.01
CA ARG A 219 -11.02 0.18 -22.24
C ARG A 219 -11.13 1.00 -23.53
N LEU A 220 -11.73 2.19 -23.47
CA LEU A 220 -11.88 3.05 -24.63
C LEU A 220 -10.74 4.05 -24.81
N GLY A 221 -9.85 4.20 -23.83
CA GLY A 221 -8.88 5.30 -23.85
C GLY A 221 -9.57 6.67 -23.81
N ASN A 222 -10.79 6.75 -23.22
CA ASN A 222 -11.40 8.02 -22.80
C ASN A 222 -10.65 8.54 -21.56
N SER A 223 -9.34 8.68 -21.70
CA SER A 223 -8.38 9.15 -20.71
C SER A 223 -8.11 10.63 -20.94
N SER A 224 -7.63 11.33 -19.91
CA SER A 224 -7.15 12.70 -20.08
C SER A 224 -5.84 12.77 -20.87
N SER A 225 -5.21 11.61 -21.09
CA SER A 225 -4.04 11.41 -21.95
C SER A 225 -4.41 10.71 -23.27
N SER A 226 -3.74 11.08 -24.37
CA SER A 226 -3.93 10.48 -25.70
C SER A 226 -2.61 10.33 -26.46
N ILE A 227 -2.62 9.59 -27.57
CA ILE A 227 -1.51 9.54 -28.53
C ILE A 227 -1.98 10.21 -29.82
N GLU A 228 -1.39 11.35 -30.16
CA GLU A 228 -1.73 12.14 -31.34
C GLU A 228 -0.49 12.36 -32.19
N ASN A 229 -0.58 12.05 -33.49
CA ASN A 229 0.52 12.23 -34.44
C ASN A 229 1.85 11.60 -33.99
N GLY A 230 1.80 10.46 -33.30
CA GLY A 230 2.99 9.79 -32.76
C GLY A 230 3.63 10.49 -31.56
N GLN A 231 2.87 11.33 -30.84
CA GLN A 231 3.30 12.00 -29.62
C GLN A 231 2.27 11.81 -28.51
N ILE A 232 2.75 11.72 -27.28
CA ILE A 232 1.90 11.63 -26.09
C ILE A 232 1.36 13.03 -25.76
N GLN A 233 0.04 13.17 -25.69
CA GLN A 233 -0.64 14.35 -25.16
C GLN A 233 -1.09 14.06 -23.73
N CYS A 234 -0.77 14.96 -22.80
CA CYS A 234 -1.07 14.83 -21.37
C CYS A 234 -2.25 15.73 -20.93
N CYS A 235 -3.00 16.27 -21.89
CA CYS A 235 -4.15 17.10 -21.67
C CYS A 235 -5.11 16.90 -22.85
N GLY A 236 -6.40 16.79 -22.57
CA GLY A 236 -7.37 16.45 -23.60
C GLY A 236 -8.81 16.22 -23.15
N SER A 237 -9.10 16.23 -21.84
CA SER A 237 -10.47 16.18 -21.34
C SER A 237 -10.89 17.55 -20.78
N ASP A 238 -11.75 18.26 -21.50
CA ASP A 238 -12.52 19.38 -20.94
C ASP A 238 -13.49 18.81 -19.90
N ASP A 239 -13.12 18.88 -18.61
CA ASP A 239 -13.89 18.51 -17.40
C ASP A 239 -15.12 19.43 -17.20
N THR A 240 -15.91 19.67 -18.25
CA THR A 240 -17.15 20.47 -18.19
C THR A 240 -18.41 19.60 -18.11
N ALA A 241 -18.29 18.28 -18.28
CA ALA A 241 -19.39 17.34 -18.11
C ALA A 241 -19.43 16.77 -16.69
N GLU A 242 -20.62 16.63 -16.12
CA GLU A 242 -20.83 15.98 -14.82
C GLU A 242 -20.36 14.51 -14.88
N ASP A 243 -19.31 14.14 -14.12
CA ASP A 243 -18.78 12.77 -14.08
C ASP A 243 -19.80 11.79 -13.43
N PRO A 244 -20.39 10.85 -14.19
CA PRO A 244 -21.37 9.90 -13.66
C PRO A 244 -20.76 8.99 -12.59
N ILE A 245 -19.48 8.64 -12.68
CA ILE A 245 -18.78 7.81 -11.69
C ILE A 245 -18.76 8.56 -10.35
N GLN A 246 -18.36 9.84 -10.37
CA GLN A 246 -18.28 10.66 -9.17
C GLN A 246 -19.65 10.86 -8.52
N LYS A 247 -20.70 11.16 -9.29
CA LYS A 247 -22.09 11.22 -8.78
C LYS A 247 -22.54 9.92 -8.12
N GLY A 248 -22.15 8.78 -8.69
CA GLY A 248 -22.41 7.47 -8.11
C GLY A 248 -21.68 7.25 -6.78
N LEU A 249 -20.43 7.67 -6.69
CA LEU A 249 -19.62 7.60 -5.47
C LEU A 249 -20.14 8.52 -4.37
N GLU A 250 -20.63 9.71 -4.72
CA GLU A 250 -21.30 10.65 -3.80
C GLU A 250 -22.60 10.05 -3.27
N TRP A 251 -23.44 9.50 -4.15
CA TRP A 251 -24.66 8.81 -3.74
C TRP A 251 -24.38 7.66 -2.77
N LEU A 252 -23.31 6.89 -3.02
CA LEU A 252 -22.85 5.83 -2.12
C LEU A 252 -22.36 6.41 -0.80
N GLY A 253 -21.55 7.47 -0.82
CA GLY A 253 -21.03 8.10 0.40
C GLY A 253 -22.12 8.59 1.35
N ASP A 254 -23.21 9.13 0.81
CA ASP A 254 -24.36 9.62 1.59
C ASP A 254 -25.23 8.51 2.19
N ARG A 255 -25.21 7.32 1.59
CA ARG A 255 -26.19 6.24 1.88
C ARG A 255 -25.55 4.91 2.25
N PHE A 256 -24.23 4.84 2.30
CA PHE A 256 -23.49 3.62 2.60
C PHE A 256 -23.97 3.00 3.91
N SER A 257 -24.14 1.68 3.93
CA SER A 257 -24.48 0.92 5.12
C SER A 257 -23.88 -0.47 4.98
N VAL A 258 -23.31 -1.01 6.06
CA VAL A 258 -22.92 -2.42 6.11
C VAL A 258 -24.06 -3.33 6.58
N ASP A 259 -25.18 -2.78 7.04
CA ASP A 259 -26.28 -3.54 7.64
C ASP A 259 -27.38 -3.93 6.64
N ALA A 260 -27.49 -3.20 5.53
CA ALA A 260 -28.49 -3.45 4.50
C ALA A 260 -28.01 -2.95 3.14
N ASN A 261 -28.61 -3.45 2.05
CA ASN A 261 -28.48 -2.87 0.72
C ASN A 261 -29.36 -1.60 0.63
N PRO A 262 -28.80 -0.37 0.63
CA PRO A 262 -29.59 0.85 0.66
C PRO A 262 -30.55 0.93 -0.52
N GLY A 263 -31.85 1.11 -0.26
CA GLY A 263 -32.90 1.12 -1.30
C GLY A 263 -33.17 -0.22 -1.99
N GLY A 264 -32.40 -1.27 -1.68
CA GLY A 264 -32.51 -2.61 -2.26
C GLY A 264 -33.30 -3.59 -1.40
N HIS A 265 -33.49 -4.81 -1.92
CA HIS A 265 -34.16 -5.89 -1.20
C HIS A 265 -33.20 -6.58 -0.22
N SER A 266 -33.69 -7.01 0.94
CA SER A 266 -32.85 -7.66 1.98
C SER A 266 -32.18 -8.94 1.49
N GLY A 267 -32.84 -9.71 0.61
CA GLY A 267 -32.28 -10.91 -0.03
C GLY A 267 -31.20 -10.65 -1.09
N THR A 268 -30.65 -9.43 -1.17
CA THR A 268 -29.51 -9.08 -2.07
C THR A 268 -28.31 -8.54 -1.28
N TYR A 269 -28.26 -8.86 0.00
CA TYR A 269 -27.32 -8.27 0.95
C TYR A 269 -25.88 -8.69 0.68
N PHE A 270 -25.61 -9.99 0.52
CA PHE A 270 -24.25 -10.47 0.26
C PHE A 270 -23.77 -10.05 -1.14
N TYR A 271 -24.68 -10.04 -2.11
CA TYR A 271 -24.42 -9.48 -3.42
C TYR A 271 -24.06 -7.99 -3.37
N TYR A 272 -24.75 -7.21 -2.54
CA TYR A 272 -24.42 -5.80 -2.31
C TYR A 272 -23.04 -5.63 -1.68
N LEU A 273 -22.69 -6.40 -0.64
CA LEU A 273 -21.36 -6.34 -0.05
C LEU A 273 -20.28 -6.65 -1.08
N TYR A 274 -20.43 -7.73 -1.87
CA TYR A 274 -19.53 -8.01 -2.98
C TYR A 274 -19.44 -6.85 -3.98
N ALA A 275 -20.57 -6.19 -4.28
CA ALA A 275 -20.57 -5.02 -5.15
C ALA A 275 -19.80 -3.84 -4.54
N ILE A 276 -19.89 -3.61 -3.22
CA ILE A 276 -19.12 -2.59 -2.48
C ILE A 276 -17.63 -2.86 -2.57
N GLU A 277 -17.16 -4.10 -2.34
CA GLU A 277 -15.74 -4.44 -2.49
C GLU A 277 -15.22 -4.05 -3.86
N ARG A 278 -15.94 -4.48 -4.88
CA ARG A 278 -15.56 -4.24 -6.26
C ARG A 278 -15.52 -2.76 -6.58
N THR A 279 -16.51 -1.98 -6.13
CA THR A 279 -16.52 -0.53 -6.32
C THR A 279 -15.35 0.13 -5.60
N GLY A 280 -15.15 -0.13 -4.31
CA GLY A 280 -14.08 0.46 -3.52
C GLY A 280 -12.69 0.16 -4.09
N ARG A 281 -12.46 -1.09 -4.51
CA ARG A 281 -11.20 -1.51 -5.14
C ARG A 281 -10.99 -0.87 -6.52
N LEU A 282 -12.01 -0.83 -7.37
CA LEU A 282 -11.88 -0.27 -8.74
C LEU A 282 -11.74 1.25 -8.73
N SER A 283 -12.39 1.94 -7.79
CA SER A 283 -12.32 3.40 -7.65
C SER A 283 -11.14 3.87 -6.77
N GLY A 284 -10.40 2.95 -6.16
CA GLY A 284 -9.35 3.27 -5.20
C GLY A 284 -9.86 3.98 -3.94
N ARG A 285 -11.16 3.88 -3.60
CA ARG A 285 -11.72 4.56 -2.43
C ARG A 285 -11.59 3.65 -1.21
N ARG A 286 -10.91 4.12 -0.16
CA ARG A 286 -10.92 3.46 1.16
C ARG A 286 -12.22 3.72 1.92
N PHE A 287 -12.78 4.92 1.76
CA PHE A 287 -13.99 5.34 2.44
C PHE A 287 -15.13 5.60 1.47
N PHE A 288 -16.35 5.26 1.87
CA PHE A 288 -17.57 5.83 1.31
C PHE A 288 -18.19 6.73 2.39
N GLY A 289 -18.22 8.04 2.14
CA GLY A 289 -18.53 9.00 3.19
C GLY A 289 -17.47 8.93 4.29
N GLY A 290 -17.91 8.75 5.54
CA GLY A 290 -17.01 8.57 6.70
C GLY A 290 -16.67 7.12 7.04
N TYR A 291 -17.12 6.15 6.24
CA TYR A 291 -17.11 4.73 6.61
C TYR A 291 -16.02 3.94 5.89
N ASP A 292 -15.20 3.20 6.64
CA ASP A 292 -14.17 2.29 6.10
C ASP A 292 -14.88 1.01 5.66
N TRP A 293 -15.32 0.98 4.41
CA TRP A 293 -16.20 -0.07 3.91
C TRP A 293 -15.65 -1.47 4.12
N TYR A 294 -14.32 -1.63 4.09
CA TYR A 294 -13.68 -2.92 4.25
C TYR A 294 -13.64 -3.36 5.70
N ARG A 295 -13.17 -2.49 6.60
CA ARG A 295 -13.08 -2.81 8.04
C ARG A 295 -14.47 -3.07 8.63
N GLU A 296 -15.42 -2.20 8.34
CA GLU A 296 -16.79 -2.33 8.84
C GLU A 296 -17.52 -3.53 8.23
N GLY A 297 -17.35 -3.78 6.92
CA GLY A 297 -17.92 -4.96 6.28
C GLY A 297 -17.29 -6.26 6.76
N ALA A 298 -15.99 -6.27 7.06
CA ALA A 298 -15.29 -7.43 7.59
C ALA A 298 -15.77 -7.76 9.01
N ASP A 299 -15.90 -6.76 9.87
CA ASP A 299 -16.46 -6.90 11.22
C ASP A 299 -17.85 -7.53 11.17
N LYS A 300 -18.71 -6.95 10.30
CA LYS A 300 -20.07 -7.41 10.11
C LYS A 300 -20.14 -8.85 9.60
N LEU A 301 -19.31 -9.21 8.62
CA LEU A 301 -19.28 -10.56 8.09
C LEU A 301 -18.78 -11.57 9.11
N ILE A 302 -17.78 -11.23 9.93
CA ILE A 302 -17.34 -12.12 11.02
C ILE A 302 -18.51 -12.38 11.99
N ALA A 303 -19.25 -11.33 12.37
CA ALA A 303 -20.39 -11.45 13.28
C ALA A 303 -21.58 -12.24 12.68
N LEU A 304 -21.73 -12.26 11.36
CA LEU A 304 -22.81 -13.00 10.67
C LEU A 304 -22.45 -14.45 10.32
N GLN A 305 -21.20 -14.86 10.47
CA GLN A 305 -20.77 -16.19 10.08
C GLN A 305 -21.35 -17.25 11.03
N ASP A 306 -21.94 -18.31 10.49
CA ASP A 306 -22.45 -19.42 11.29
C ASP A 306 -21.34 -20.02 12.16
N ASP A 307 -21.57 -20.19 13.46
CA ASP A 307 -20.56 -20.62 14.43
C ASP A 307 -20.11 -22.08 14.29
N PHE A 308 -20.92 -22.94 13.69
CA PHE A 308 -20.65 -24.38 13.64
C PHE A 308 -20.05 -24.82 12.31
N GLN A 309 -20.74 -24.55 11.21
CA GLN A 309 -20.37 -24.94 9.85
C GLN A 309 -19.58 -23.86 9.11
N GLY A 310 -19.57 -22.60 9.58
CA GLY A 310 -18.72 -21.55 9.02
C GLY A 310 -19.21 -20.94 7.71
N TYR A 311 -20.48 -21.14 7.34
CA TYR A 311 -21.08 -20.52 6.15
C TYR A 311 -21.71 -19.16 6.48
N TRP A 312 -22.06 -18.42 5.43
CA TRP A 312 -22.97 -17.28 5.48
C TRP A 312 -24.26 -17.59 4.73
N SER A 313 -25.39 -16.98 5.11
CA SER A 313 -26.68 -17.15 4.42
C SER A 313 -27.50 -15.85 4.42
N GLY A 314 -28.06 -15.50 3.26
CA GLY A 314 -28.91 -14.32 3.04
C GLY A 314 -30.38 -14.65 2.75
N GLY A 315 -30.86 -15.82 3.21
CA GLY A 315 -32.22 -16.30 2.95
C GLY A 315 -32.40 -16.95 1.57
N ASP A 316 -33.64 -17.00 1.07
CA ASP A 316 -34.01 -17.81 -0.10
C ASP A 316 -33.29 -17.41 -1.41
N TRP A 317 -32.96 -16.13 -1.57
CA TRP A 317 -32.33 -15.59 -2.78
C TRP A 317 -30.80 -15.74 -2.76
N GLU A 318 -30.22 -15.83 -1.56
CA GLU A 318 -28.79 -15.94 -1.30
C GLU A 318 -28.56 -17.09 -0.32
N GLY A 319 -28.92 -18.30 -0.77
CA GLY A 319 -28.70 -19.52 -0.01
C GLY A 319 -27.22 -19.69 0.39
N PRO A 320 -26.90 -20.60 1.32
CA PRO A 320 -25.60 -20.65 1.98
C PRO A 320 -24.38 -20.66 1.04
N THR A 321 -24.45 -21.37 -0.08
CA THR A 321 -23.38 -21.47 -1.07
C THR A 321 -23.13 -20.14 -1.82
N ILE A 322 -24.19 -19.40 -2.17
CA ILE A 322 -24.07 -18.09 -2.82
C ILE A 322 -23.52 -17.06 -1.84
N ALA A 323 -24.16 -16.94 -0.67
CA ALA A 323 -23.79 -15.96 0.35
C ALA A 323 -22.33 -16.17 0.81
N THR A 324 -21.93 -17.42 1.05
CA THR A 324 -20.53 -17.74 1.39
C THR A 324 -19.57 -17.35 0.27
N SER A 325 -19.91 -17.58 -1.00
CA SER A 325 -19.06 -17.19 -2.11
C SER A 325 -18.88 -15.67 -2.20
N PHE A 326 -19.95 -14.89 -2.01
CA PHE A 326 -19.86 -13.43 -1.99
C PHE A 326 -19.11 -12.90 -0.76
N ALA A 327 -19.33 -13.47 0.43
CA ALA A 327 -18.58 -13.11 1.63
C ALA A 327 -17.08 -13.37 1.48
N LEU A 328 -16.69 -14.52 0.91
CA LEU A 328 -15.29 -14.82 0.60
C LEU A 328 -14.68 -13.85 -0.42
N LEU A 329 -15.42 -13.50 -1.48
CA LEU A 329 -14.97 -12.51 -2.46
C LEU A 329 -14.76 -11.13 -1.82
N PHE A 330 -15.67 -10.71 -0.93
CA PHE A 330 -15.54 -9.46 -0.18
C PHE A 330 -14.29 -9.47 0.72
N LEU A 331 -14.18 -10.46 1.63
CA LEU A 331 -13.11 -10.53 2.62
C LEU A 331 -11.74 -10.67 1.95
N SER A 332 -11.64 -11.50 0.92
CA SER A 332 -10.36 -11.84 0.30
C SER A 332 -9.85 -10.77 -0.66
N LYS A 333 -10.74 -10.12 -1.43
CA LYS A 333 -10.32 -9.06 -2.36
C LYS A 333 -10.21 -7.70 -1.66
N GLY A 334 -10.98 -7.50 -0.59
CA GLY A 334 -10.90 -6.29 0.22
C GLY A 334 -9.59 -6.12 0.97
N LYS A 335 -8.92 -7.23 1.36
CA LYS A 335 -7.59 -7.25 2.02
C LYS A 335 -6.39 -7.06 1.08
N ARG A 336 -6.59 -6.83 -0.22
CA ARG A 336 -5.47 -6.58 -1.15
C ARG A 336 -4.60 -5.44 -0.62
N GLN A 337 -3.29 -5.67 -0.65
CA GLN A 337 -2.30 -4.77 -0.07
C GLN A 337 -2.15 -3.52 -0.95
N VAL A 338 -2.09 -2.34 -0.31
CA VAL A 338 -1.91 -1.06 -0.99
C VAL A 338 -0.42 -0.87 -1.33
N VAL A 339 -0.10 -0.61 -2.59
CA VAL A 339 1.28 -0.33 -3.03
C VAL A 339 1.57 1.15 -3.22
N ILE A 340 0.57 1.91 -3.64
CA ILE A 340 0.68 3.31 -4.01
C ILE A 340 -0.66 3.99 -3.79
N GLY A 341 -0.66 5.30 -3.56
CA GLY A 341 -1.87 6.07 -3.43
C GLY A 341 -1.70 7.50 -3.88
N GLN A 342 -2.83 8.18 -4.07
CA GLN A 342 -2.88 9.57 -4.52
C GLN A 342 -3.42 10.45 -3.41
N LEU A 343 -2.80 11.61 -3.19
CA LEU A 343 -3.31 12.59 -2.24
C LEU A 343 -4.42 13.43 -2.88
N GLU A 344 -5.65 13.26 -2.40
CA GLU A 344 -6.77 14.12 -2.74
C GLU A 344 -6.67 15.45 -1.99
N ARG A 345 -6.78 16.54 -2.73
CA ARG A 345 -6.74 17.91 -2.19
C ARG A 345 -8.11 18.55 -2.37
N ARG A 346 -8.52 19.38 -1.40
CA ARG A 346 -9.80 20.10 -1.45
C ARG A 346 -9.72 21.27 -2.44
N THR A 347 -9.92 20.97 -3.70
CA THR A 347 -10.05 21.95 -4.78
C THR A 347 -11.27 21.60 -5.64
N PRO A 348 -12.04 22.59 -6.12
CA PRO A 348 -13.18 22.34 -7.00
C PRO A 348 -12.76 21.74 -8.35
N ASP A 349 -11.52 21.98 -8.80
CA ASP A 349 -10.98 21.41 -10.04
C ASP A 349 -10.21 20.12 -9.74
N ARG A 350 -10.83 18.97 -10.05
CA ARG A 350 -10.22 17.65 -9.89
C ARG A 350 -8.92 17.52 -10.68
N SER A 351 -8.81 18.15 -11.84
CA SER A 351 -7.63 18.10 -12.70
C SER A 351 -6.37 18.68 -12.02
N GLU A 352 -6.54 19.50 -10.97
CA GLU A 352 -5.40 20.01 -10.22
C GLU A 352 -4.69 18.93 -9.40
N TRP A 353 -5.42 17.98 -8.80
CA TRP A 353 -4.85 16.94 -7.93
C TRP A 353 -4.88 15.54 -8.54
N GLN A 354 -5.77 15.31 -9.51
CA GLN A 354 -5.88 14.09 -10.29
C GLN A 354 -6.00 14.42 -11.79
N PRO A 355 -4.91 14.93 -12.41
CA PRO A 355 -4.90 15.21 -13.85
C PRO A 355 -5.05 13.95 -14.71
N HIS A 356 -4.65 12.78 -14.20
CA HIS A 356 -4.69 11.48 -14.89
C HIS A 356 -5.39 10.43 -14.04
N PRO A 357 -6.74 10.38 -14.04
CA PRO A 357 -7.53 9.55 -13.13
C PRO A 357 -7.29 8.05 -13.22
N ASP A 358 -6.84 7.53 -14.37
CA ASP A 358 -6.60 6.09 -14.53
C ASP A 358 -5.13 5.68 -14.29
N SER A 359 -4.23 6.64 -14.14
CA SER A 359 -2.78 6.41 -14.03
C SER A 359 -2.37 5.36 -12.98
N LEU A 360 -2.87 5.46 -11.74
CA LEU A 360 -2.50 4.53 -10.67
C LEU A 360 -3.08 3.14 -10.86
N ARG A 361 -4.30 3.02 -11.38
CA ARG A 361 -4.90 1.72 -11.68
C ARG A 361 -4.09 1.01 -12.76
N GLN A 362 -3.69 1.72 -13.81
CA GLN A 362 -2.84 1.18 -14.86
C GLN A 362 -1.46 0.76 -14.34
N LEU A 363 -0.80 1.59 -13.54
CA LEU A 363 0.47 1.23 -12.92
C LEU A 363 0.34 -0.02 -12.05
N VAL A 364 -0.68 -0.08 -11.17
CA VAL A 364 -0.87 -1.24 -10.29
C VAL A 364 -1.13 -2.51 -11.08
N ARG A 365 -1.88 -2.48 -12.20
CA ARG A 365 -2.05 -3.65 -13.08
C ARG A 365 -0.71 -4.19 -13.58
N HIS A 366 0.21 -3.31 -13.96
CA HIS A 366 1.57 -3.71 -14.37
C HIS A 366 2.41 -4.24 -13.20
N VAL A 367 2.25 -3.70 -11.99
CA VAL A 367 2.91 -4.20 -10.77
C VAL A 367 2.35 -5.58 -10.39
N GLU A 368 1.04 -5.79 -10.41
CA GLU A 368 0.39 -7.09 -10.15
C GLU A 368 0.94 -8.18 -11.07
N ARG A 369 1.08 -7.87 -12.37
CA ARG A 369 1.64 -8.79 -13.37
C ARG A 369 3.12 -9.10 -13.12
N ALA A 370 3.92 -8.10 -12.78
CA ALA A 370 5.34 -8.29 -12.48
C ALA A 370 5.55 -9.10 -11.19
N TRP A 371 4.71 -8.87 -10.19
CA TRP A 371 4.84 -9.50 -8.88
C TRP A 371 4.09 -10.82 -8.73
N GLY A 372 3.20 -11.15 -9.67
CA GLY A 372 2.43 -12.38 -9.66
C GLY A 372 1.44 -12.46 -8.49
N ARG A 373 0.98 -11.33 -7.97
CA ARG A 373 0.01 -11.25 -6.87
C ARG A 373 -0.93 -10.07 -7.03
N ASP A 374 -2.12 -10.22 -6.46
CA ASP A 374 -3.16 -9.19 -6.44
C ASP A 374 -2.81 -8.04 -5.48
N LEU A 375 -2.96 -6.81 -5.93
CA LEU A 375 -2.58 -5.57 -5.24
C LEU A 375 -3.67 -4.50 -5.44
N THR A 376 -3.54 -3.37 -4.74
CA THR A 376 -4.43 -2.23 -4.93
C THR A 376 -3.70 -0.90 -4.80
N TRP A 377 -4.36 0.16 -5.25
CA TRP A 377 -4.03 1.55 -4.94
C TRP A 377 -5.17 2.17 -4.12
N GLN A 378 -4.94 3.37 -3.57
CA GLN A 378 -6.01 4.13 -2.93
C GLN A 378 -5.84 5.65 -3.06
N THR A 379 -6.95 6.37 -2.97
CA THR A 379 -6.99 7.82 -2.78
C THR A 379 -7.04 8.12 -1.30
N VAL A 380 -6.12 8.96 -0.83
CA VAL A 380 -6.03 9.43 0.56
C VAL A 380 -6.54 10.86 0.64
N GLN A 381 -7.56 11.08 1.46
CA GLN A 381 -8.13 12.42 1.70
C GLN A 381 -7.22 13.22 2.62
N SER A 382 -6.63 14.30 2.11
CA SER A 382 -5.68 15.13 2.88
C SER A 382 -6.26 15.72 4.18
N GLU A 383 -7.55 16.08 4.18
CA GLU A 383 -8.20 16.78 5.32
C GLU A 383 -8.43 15.90 6.55
N SER A 384 -8.70 14.61 6.33
CA SER A 384 -9.10 13.67 7.37
C SER A 384 -8.02 12.64 7.70
N ALA A 385 -6.93 12.60 6.91
CA ALA A 385 -5.87 11.62 7.08
C ALA A 385 -4.97 11.93 8.27
N SER A 386 -4.79 10.93 9.13
CA SER A 386 -3.69 10.90 10.10
C SER A 386 -2.40 10.37 9.46
N VAL A 387 -1.26 10.47 10.15
CA VAL A 387 0.00 9.83 9.73
C VAL A 387 -0.19 8.32 9.55
N ALA A 388 -0.95 7.68 10.45
CA ALA A 388 -1.26 6.26 10.34
C ALA A 388 -2.07 5.95 9.07
N ASP A 389 -3.00 6.82 8.66
CA ASP A 389 -3.74 6.66 7.41
C ASP A 389 -2.84 6.81 6.18
N LEU A 390 -1.91 7.77 6.21
CA LEU A 390 -0.92 7.92 5.14
C LEU A 390 0.03 6.71 5.06
N LEU A 391 0.47 6.18 6.19
CA LEU A 391 1.39 5.02 6.26
C LEU A 391 0.79 3.70 5.78
N GLN A 392 -0.53 3.61 5.59
CA GLN A 392 -1.12 2.49 4.85
C GLN A 392 -0.75 2.51 3.37
N THR A 393 -0.30 3.65 2.87
CA THR A 393 0.19 3.85 1.51
C THR A 393 1.71 3.99 1.54
N PRO A 394 2.49 3.01 1.04
CA PRO A 394 3.95 3.11 1.05
C PRO A 394 4.52 4.24 0.17
N VAL A 395 3.81 4.54 -0.94
CA VAL A 395 4.17 5.58 -1.90
C VAL A 395 2.99 6.50 -2.14
N LEU A 396 3.12 7.76 -1.80
CA LEU A 396 2.08 8.78 -1.98
C LEU A 396 2.44 9.66 -3.19
N VAL A 397 1.55 9.69 -4.18
CA VAL A 397 1.66 10.51 -5.38
C VAL A 397 0.94 11.84 -5.17
N ILE A 398 1.65 12.92 -5.43
CA ILE A 398 1.13 14.29 -5.39
C ILE A 398 1.39 14.88 -6.77
N SER A 399 0.34 14.97 -7.59
CA SER A 399 0.43 15.52 -8.93
C SER A 399 -0.05 16.98 -8.97
N GLY A 400 0.42 17.74 -9.96
CA GLY A 400 -0.11 19.08 -10.22
C GLY A 400 0.57 19.83 -11.35
N LYS A 401 -0.14 20.84 -11.87
CA LYS A 401 0.32 21.78 -12.90
C LYS A 401 0.61 23.19 -12.37
N GLN A 402 0.10 23.54 -11.19
CA GLN A 402 0.21 24.87 -10.57
C GLN A 402 0.92 24.81 -9.21
N ALA A 403 1.17 25.96 -8.58
CA ALA A 403 1.72 26.04 -7.22
C ALA A 403 0.95 25.14 -6.22
N LEU A 404 1.69 24.31 -5.50
CA LEU A 404 1.13 23.33 -4.58
C LEU A 404 0.75 23.99 -3.23
N GLN A 405 -0.54 24.24 -3.02
CA GLN A 405 -1.02 24.86 -1.79
C GLN A 405 -1.10 23.83 -0.65
N ILE A 406 -0.11 23.84 0.25
CA ILE A 406 -0.06 23.04 1.47
C ILE A 406 0.21 23.97 2.65
N ASP A 407 -0.71 24.00 3.61
CA ASP A 407 -0.55 24.79 4.83
C ASP A 407 0.48 24.18 5.81
N GLY A 408 0.79 24.89 6.89
CA GLY A 408 1.74 24.44 7.91
C GLY A 408 1.43 23.04 8.46
N PRO A 409 0.23 22.82 9.04
CA PRO A 409 -0.14 21.53 9.63
C PRO A 409 -0.06 20.36 8.65
N ARG A 410 -0.52 20.53 7.40
CA ARG A 410 -0.45 19.46 6.39
C ARG A 410 0.98 19.24 5.90
N SER A 411 1.80 20.29 5.84
CA SER A 411 3.22 20.17 5.52
C SER A 411 3.95 19.35 6.60
N ASP A 412 3.64 19.58 7.87
CA ASP A 412 4.22 18.84 8.99
C ASP A 412 3.71 17.38 9.01
N LEU A 413 2.43 17.14 8.70
CA LEU A 413 1.86 15.79 8.53
C LEU A 413 2.58 14.98 7.44
N LEU A 414 2.84 15.59 6.28
CA LEU A 414 3.57 14.94 5.19
C LEU A 414 5.03 14.69 5.55
N LYS A 415 5.66 15.61 6.28
CA LYS A 415 7.01 15.42 6.83
C LYS A 415 7.04 14.22 7.78
N ASP A 416 6.11 14.15 8.73
CA ASP A 416 5.97 13.03 9.66
C ASP A 416 5.75 11.71 8.93
N TYR A 417 4.94 11.70 7.86
CA TYR A 417 4.76 10.53 7.01
C TYR A 417 6.08 10.08 6.36
N ILE A 418 6.88 11.00 5.81
CA ILE A 418 8.19 10.67 5.21
C ILE A 418 9.14 10.10 6.27
N ASP A 419 9.19 10.80 7.39
CA ASP A 419 9.97 10.47 8.58
C ASP A 419 9.58 9.06 9.10
N GLN A 420 8.30 8.67 9.10
CA GLN A 420 7.87 7.33 9.52
C GLN A 420 8.06 6.24 8.44
N GLY A 421 8.75 6.55 7.34
CA GLY A 421 9.11 5.59 6.29
C GLY A 421 8.25 5.65 5.02
N GLY A 422 7.33 6.61 4.94
CA GLY A 422 6.53 6.89 3.75
C GLY A 422 7.36 7.50 2.62
N THR A 423 7.03 7.20 1.37
CA THR A 423 7.69 7.80 0.20
C THR A 423 6.74 8.77 -0.50
N ILE A 424 7.21 9.92 -0.95
CA ILE A 424 6.42 10.85 -1.78
C ILE A 424 6.99 10.92 -3.20
N LEU A 425 6.13 10.81 -4.20
CA LEU A 425 6.41 11.17 -5.59
C LEU A 425 5.63 12.44 -5.95
N PHE A 426 6.35 13.53 -6.22
CA PHE A 426 5.81 14.70 -6.86
C PHE A 426 5.88 14.53 -8.38
N ASP A 427 4.72 14.50 -9.03
CA ASP A 427 4.59 14.34 -10.48
C ASP A 427 4.06 15.62 -11.12
N SER A 428 4.91 16.29 -11.90
CA SER A 428 4.51 17.47 -12.64
C SER A 428 3.67 17.08 -13.85
N SER A 429 2.44 17.58 -13.93
CA SER A 429 1.50 17.35 -15.05
C SER A 429 1.50 18.48 -16.09
N GLY A 430 2.56 19.31 -16.11
CA GLY A 430 2.69 20.45 -17.02
C GLY A 430 3.51 20.18 -18.29
N ASP A 431 3.81 18.93 -18.64
CA ASP A 431 4.56 18.62 -19.86
C ASP A 431 3.68 18.58 -21.13
N ASN A 432 4.32 18.50 -22.30
CA ASN A 432 3.68 18.36 -23.62
C ASN A 432 2.58 19.41 -23.94
N GLY A 433 2.79 20.67 -23.53
CA GLY A 433 1.86 21.77 -23.85
C GLY A 433 0.69 21.95 -22.87
N CYS A 434 0.64 21.15 -21.80
CA CYS A 434 -0.46 21.13 -20.84
C CYS A 434 -0.35 22.16 -19.70
N GLY A 435 0.71 22.98 -19.69
CA GLY A 435 0.89 24.06 -18.73
C GLY A 435 2.35 24.45 -18.53
N ASN A 436 2.62 25.28 -17.52
CA ASN A 436 3.97 25.61 -17.09
C ASN A 436 4.22 25.02 -15.69
N PRO A 437 5.06 23.98 -15.57
CA PRO A 437 5.29 23.32 -14.29
C PRO A 437 6.23 24.08 -13.35
N ALA A 438 6.75 25.25 -13.76
CA ALA A 438 7.73 26.01 -12.99
C ALA A 438 7.25 26.38 -11.59
N GLU A 439 5.99 26.75 -11.43
CA GLU A 439 5.42 27.08 -10.11
C GLU A 439 5.31 25.85 -9.22
N PHE A 440 4.80 24.74 -9.75
CA PHE A 440 4.74 23.47 -9.03
C PHE A 440 6.15 23.03 -8.58
N GLN A 441 7.13 23.11 -9.49
CA GLN A 441 8.53 22.80 -9.18
C GLN A 441 9.11 23.71 -8.09
N ALA A 442 8.83 25.02 -8.15
CA ALA A 442 9.30 25.98 -7.16
C ALA A 442 8.75 25.65 -5.77
N THR A 443 7.45 25.33 -5.68
CA THR A 443 6.84 24.95 -4.40
C THR A 443 7.37 23.62 -3.87
N VAL A 444 7.57 22.61 -4.73
CA VAL A 444 8.18 21.33 -4.32
C VAL A 444 9.60 21.55 -3.77
N LYS A 445 10.42 22.39 -4.43
CA LYS A 445 11.75 22.74 -3.93
C LYS A 445 11.71 23.45 -2.57
N GLN A 446 10.77 24.37 -2.38
CA GLN A 446 10.59 25.08 -1.10
C GLN A 446 10.15 24.14 0.02
N LEU A 447 9.20 23.23 -0.25
CA LEU A 447 8.78 22.21 0.72
C LEU A 447 9.94 21.29 1.11
N CYS A 448 10.69 20.79 0.12
CA CYS A 448 11.87 19.95 0.37
C CYS A 448 12.93 20.68 1.21
N ALA A 449 13.23 21.93 0.88
CA ALA A 449 14.20 22.74 1.63
C ALA A 449 13.73 23.05 3.06
N ARG A 450 12.41 23.20 3.29
CA ARG A 450 11.83 23.33 4.64
C ARG A 450 11.94 22.03 5.42
N TRP A 451 11.63 20.89 4.81
CA TRP A 451 11.65 19.59 5.48
C TRP A 451 13.07 19.11 5.79
N TYR A 452 14.00 19.29 4.85
CA TYR A 452 15.38 18.83 4.94
C TYR A 452 16.37 19.90 4.43
N PRO A 453 16.68 20.94 5.23
CA PRO A 453 17.54 22.05 4.81
C PRO A 453 18.96 21.63 4.37
N GLY A 454 19.46 20.50 4.88
CA GLY A 454 20.77 19.93 4.54
C GLY A 454 20.78 18.99 3.32
N SER A 455 19.62 18.73 2.71
CA SER A 455 19.47 17.74 1.64
C SER A 455 18.67 18.34 0.49
N PRO A 456 19.35 18.97 -0.49
CA PRO A 456 18.66 19.61 -1.61
C PRO A 456 17.99 18.57 -2.51
N LEU A 457 16.95 19.00 -3.23
CA LEU A 457 16.37 18.21 -4.31
C LEU A 457 17.36 18.13 -5.48
N GLU A 458 17.99 16.97 -5.64
CA GLU A 458 19.11 16.79 -6.56
C GLU A 458 18.81 15.80 -7.68
N ARG A 459 19.60 15.88 -8.75
CA ARG A 459 19.51 15.01 -9.92
C ARG A 459 20.02 13.60 -9.55
N LEU A 460 19.15 12.58 -9.55
CA LEU A 460 19.55 11.23 -9.14
C LEU A 460 20.48 10.58 -10.17
N PRO A 461 21.60 9.96 -9.78
CA PRO A 461 22.50 9.29 -10.72
C PRO A 461 21.86 8.04 -11.33
N THR A 462 22.33 7.61 -12.50
CA THR A 462 21.82 6.40 -13.19
C THR A 462 22.08 5.10 -12.41
N SER A 463 23.03 5.13 -11.48
CA SER A 463 23.30 4.05 -10.53
C SER A 463 22.24 3.93 -9.41
N HIS A 464 21.37 4.93 -9.25
CA HIS A 464 20.31 4.93 -8.24
C HIS A 464 19.27 3.82 -8.54
N PRO A 465 18.76 3.11 -7.52
CA PRO A 465 17.79 2.03 -7.70
C PRO A 465 16.49 2.41 -8.44
N ILE A 466 16.09 3.68 -8.45
CA ILE A 466 14.93 4.13 -9.23
C ILE A 466 15.02 3.74 -10.72
N TRP A 467 16.23 3.55 -11.25
CA TRP A 467 16.47 3.16 -12.64
C TRP A 467 16.52 1.64 -12.86
N SER A 468 16.54 0.81 -11.79
CA SER A 468 16.82 -0.63 -11.91
C SER A 468 16.28 -1.55 -10.80
N ALA A 469 15.49 -1.05 -9.84
CA ALA A 469 15.08 -1.82 -8.67
C ALA A 469 14.24 -3.08 -9.01
N GLU A 470 13.33 -2.97 -9.98
CA GLU A 470 12.50 -4.07 -10.50
C GLU A 470 12.83 -4.36 -11.98
N ARG A 471 12.94 -3.31 -12.81
CA ARG A 471 13.26 -3.40 -14.25
C ARG A 471 14.18 -2.26 -14.66
N THR A 472 15.20 -2.57 -15.46
CA THR A 472 16.13 -1.56 -15.99
C THR A 472 15.42 -0.56 -16.90
N VAL A 473 15.65 0.73 -16.66
CA VAL A 473 15.16 1.84 -17.48
C VAL A 473 16.25 2.27 -18.46
N ASP A 474 15.88 2.35 -19.75
CA ASP A 474 16.68 2.99 -20.78
C ASP A 474 16.28 4.47 -20.81
N ILE A 475 17.23 5.35 -20.52
CA ILE A 475 16.99 6.80 -20.46
C ILE A 475 16.84 7.37 -21.87
N ASP A 476 17.45 6.75 -22.88
CA ASP A 476 17.35 7.21 -24.26
C ASP A 476 15.96 6.93 -24.88
N ALA A 477 15.17 6.08 -24.23
CA ALA A 477 13.76 5.85 -24.56
C ALA A 477 12.81 6.88 -23.95
N MET A 478 13.29 7.71 -23.01
CA MET A 478 12.51 8.73 -22.33
C MET A 478 12.51 10.04 -23.13
N PRO A 479 11.55 10.96 -22.91
CA PRO A 479 11.55 12.22 -23.64
C PRO A 479 12.82 13.04 -23.35
N ASN A 480 13.20 13.88 -24.30
CA ASN A 480 14.40 14.70 -24.19
C ASN A 480 14.45 15.48 -22.86
N GLY A 481 15.58 15.42 -22.16
CA GLY A 481 15.75 16.07 -20.86
C GLY A 481 14.98 15.43 -19.71
N PHE A 482 14.40 14.24 -19.89
CA PHE A 482 13.74 13.50 -18.80
C PHE A 482 14.73 13.17 -17.71
N TRP A 483 14.36 13.46 -16.46
CA TRP A 483 15.16 13.06 -15.31
C TRP A 483 14.34 12.95 -14.03
N VAL A 484 14.78 12.09 -13.11
CA VAL A 484 14.20 11.95 -11.77
C VAL A 484 15.10 12.64 -10.74
N TYR A 485 14.50 13.53 -9.95
CA TYR A 485 15.16 14.21 -8.85
C TYR A 485 14.74 13.58 -7.53
N GLY A 486 15.57 13.70 -6.50
CA GLY A 486 15.23 13.18 -5.18
C GLY A 486 15.88 13.91 -4.02
N VAL A 487 15.32 13.72 -2.83
CA VAL A 487 15.86 14.20 -1.55
C VAL A 487 16.27 13.00 -0.72
N GLN A 488 17.52 12.99 -0.26
CA GLN A 488 18.01 12.03 0.71
C GLN A 488 17.50 12.41 2.10
N ALA A 489 16.75 11.52 2.74
CA ALA A 489 16.28 11.66 4.11
C ALA A 489 16.14 10.28 4.76
N CYS A 490 16.42 10.18 6.07
CA CYS A 490 16.22 8.94 6.83
C CYS A 490 16.94 7.71 6.21
N CYS A 491 18.22 7.87 5.87
CA CYS A 491 19.06 6.89 5.15
C CYS A 491 18.60 6.46 3.74
N ARG A 492 17.66 7.15 3.09
CA ARG A 492 17.14 6.77 1.76
C ARG A 492 16.74 7.99 0.93
N THR A 493 16.46 7.80 -0.36
CA THR A 493 15.72 8.77 -1.16
C THR A 493 14.24 8.70 -0.75
N ALA A 494 13.76 9.68 0.00
CA ALA A 494 12.42 9.63 0.58
C ALA A 494 11.38 10.45 -0.19
N VAL A 495 11.86 11.45 -0.93
CA VAL A 495 11.05 12.29 -1.83
C VAL A 495 11.61 12.18 -3.23
N PHE A 496 10.73 12.00 -4.21
CA PHE A 496 11.02 11.99 -5.63
C PHE A 496 10.27 13.13 -6.31
N TYR A 497 10.89 13.74 -7.31
CA TYR A 497 10.25 14.72 -8.18
C TYR A 497 10.54 14.39 -9.64
N VAL A 498 9.50 14.40 -10.46
CA VAL A 498 9.62 14.22 -11.91
C VAL A 498 8.98 15.41 -12.63
N PRO A 499 9.73 16.14 -13.48
CA PRO A 499 9.22 17.32 -14.19
C PRO A 499 8.35 16.98 -15.41
N GLN A 500 8.48 15.77 -15.95
CA GLN A 500 7.73 15.27 -17.10
C GLN A 500 6.85 14.10 -16.66
N SER A 501 5.53 14.20 -16.85
CA SER A 501 4.55 13.41 -16.11
C SER A 501 4.69 11.91 -16.30
N LEU A 502 4.98 11.19 -15.22
CA LEU A 502 4.85 9.75 -15.17
C LEU A 502 3.38 9.35 -15.16
N THR A 503 2.51 10.08 -14.45
CA THR A 503 1.09 9.70 -14.33
C THR A 503 0.36 9.77 -15.68
N CYS A 504 0.66 10.76 -16.53
CA CYS A 504 0.20 10.80 -17.92
C CYS A 504 0.56 9.52 -18.70
N ARG A 505 1.82 9.11 -18.62
CA ARG A 505 2.34 7.95 -19.36
C ARG A 505 1.85 6.63 -18.77
N TRP A 506 1.62 6.57 -17.46
CA TRP A 506 1.02 5.40 -16.81
C TRP A 506 -0.41 5.19 -17.26
N GLU A 507 -1.18 6.27 -17.46
CA GLU A 507 -2.56 6.21 -17.95
C GLU A 507 -2.66 5.50 -19.32
N LEU A 508 -1.65 5.65 -20.16
CA LEU A 508 -1.53 4.99 -21.47
C LEU A 508 -0.96 3.56 -21.40
N GLY A 509 -0.81 3.00 -20.20
CA GLY A 509 -0.17 1.70 -19.97
C GLY A 509 -0.85 0.52 -20.68
N ASP A 510 -2.11 0.65 -21.09
CA ASP A 510 -2.84 -0.40 -21.81
C ASP A 510 -2.30 -0.68 -23.21
N VAL A 511 -1.69 0.33 -23.86
CA VAL A 511 -1.02 0.18 -25.15
C VAL A 511 -0.02 -0.98 -25.11
N LEU A 512 0.62 -1.22 -23.97
CA LEU A 512 1.62 -2.28 -23.80
C LEU A 512 1.05 -3.71 -23.86
N TYR A 513 -0.27 -3.88 -23.74
CA TYR A 513 -0.92 -5.20 -23.90
C TYR A 513 -1.29 -5.53 -25.33
N GLU A 514 -1.43 -4.52 -26.19
CA GLU A 514 -1.70 -4.69 -27.60
C GLU A 514 -0.45 -5.11 -28.36
N ARG A 515 -0.61 -5.79 -29.51
CA ARG A 515 0.52 -6.10 -30.39
C ARG A 515 0.91 -4.83 -31.15
N GLY A 516 2.16 -4.42 -31.03
CA GLY A 516 2.72 -3.30 -31.76
C GLY A 516 4.22 -3.45 -31.99
N PRO A 517 4.83 -2.59 -32.83
CA PRO A 517 6.27 -2.59 -33.06
C PRO A 517 7.04 -2.36 -31.75
N ALA A 518 8.06 -3.18 -31.49
CA ALA A 518 8.85 -3.07 -30.25
C ALA A 518 9.74 -1.82 -30.22
N ASP A 519 10.04 -1.28 -31.40
CA ASP A 519 10.85 -0.09 -31.66
C ASP A 519 10.03 1.21 -31.73
N ASP A 520 8.71 1.13 -31.60
CA ASP A 520 7.84 2.32 -31.55
C ASP A 520 8.27 3.27 -30.41
N PRO A 521 8.68 4.52 -30.71
CA PRO A 521 9.21 5.43 -29.70
C PRO A 521 8.22 5.75 -28.57
N VAL A 522 6.92 5.89 -28.89
CA VAL A 522 5.87 6.19 -27.91
C VAL A 522 5.66 4.99 -26.99
N ARG A 523 5.58 3.79 -27.57
CA ARG A 523 5.45 2.55 -26.81
C ARG A 523 6.63 2.33 -25.88
N ARG A 524 7.86 2.60 -26.34
CA ARG A 524 9.07 2.54 -25.52
C ARG A 524 9.01 3.56 -24.38
N GLN A 525 8.61 4.79 -24.67
CA GLN A 525 8.44 5.83 -23.66
C GLN A 525 7.45 5.40 -22.56
N ILE A 526 6.29 4.84 -22.93
CA ILE A 526 5.28 4.32 -21.99
C ILE A 526 5.84 3.17 -21.15
N ASP A 527 6.48 2.16 -21.77
CA ASP A 527 7.06 1.03 -21.04
C ASP A 527 8.13 1.50 -20.04
N HIS A 528 9.01 2.42 -20.43
CA HIS A 528 10.06 2.92 -19.55
C HIS A 528 9.51 3.82 -18.42
N SER A 529 8.41 4.55 -18.62
CA SER A 529 7.65 5.20 -17.54
C SER A 529 7.00 4.21 -16.57
N ILE A 530 6.40 3.12 -17.06
CA ILE A 530 5.85 2.05 -16.21
C ILE A 530 6.97 1.39 -15.39
N ARG A 531 8.14 1.13 -16.00
CA ARG A 531 9.32 0.61 -15.29
C ARG A 531 9.76 1.53 -14.15
N LEU A 532 9.74 2.85 -14.33
CA LEU A 532 10.04 3.80 -13.25
C LEU A 532 9.05 3.70 -12.10
N GLY A 533 7.75 3.55 -12.39
CA GLY A 533 6.72 3.33 -11.36
C GLY A 533 6.92 2.00 -10.62
N GLN A 534 7.22 0.91 -11.35
CA GLN A 534 7.53 -0.40 -10.78
C GLN A 534 8.78 -0.33 -9.89
N ASN A 535 9.84 0.35 -10.35
CA ASN A 535 11.07 0.56 -9.59
C ASN A 535 10.82 1.40 -8.33
N LEU A 536 10.01 2.45 -8.41
CA LEU A 536 9.66 3.28 -7.25
C LEU A 536 8.94 2.46 -6.18
N VAL A 537 7.93 1.68 -6.59
CA VAL A 537 7.18 0.81 -5.67
C VAL A 537 8.09 -0.25 -5.08
N ALA A 538 8.89 -0.95 -5.89
CA ALA A 538 9.85 -1.94 -5.40
C ALA A 538 10.90 -1.33 -4.46
N TYR A 539 11.39 -0.13 -4.77
CA TYR A 539 12.37 0.60 -3.96
C TYR A 539 11.80 1.03 -2.60
N ALA A 540 10.57 1.55 -2.58
CA ALA A 540 9.93 2.02 -1.36
C ALA A 540 9.49 0.88 -0.43
N THR A 541 9.20 -0.29 -0.99
CA THR A 541 8.60 -1.41 -0.26
C THR A 541 9.55 -2.59 -0.05
N GLY A 542 10.63 -2.70 -0.84
CA GLY A 542 11.41 -3.94 -0.91
C GLY A 542 10.59 -5.16 -1.36
N ARG A 543 9.45 -4.93 -2.03
CA ARG A 543 8.39 -5.92 -2.31
C ARG A 543 7.70 -6.49 -1.06
N GLU A 544 7.92 -5.88 0.09
CA GLU A 544 7.24 -6.17 1.36
C GLU A 544 6.11 -5.16 1.59
N LEU A 545 4.90 -5.64 1.79
CA LEU A 545 3.74 -4.80 2.07
C LEU A 545 3.11 -5.29 3.38
N LYS A 546 2.53 -4.35 4.13
CA LYS A 546 1.76 -4.64 5.33
C LYS A 546 0.37 -5.19 4.98
N ASP A 547 -0.26 -5.91 5.91
CA ASP A 547 -1.68 -6.23 5.73
C ASP A 547 -2.50 -4.94 5.81
N LYS A 548 -3.61 -4.86 5.07
CA LYS A 548 -4.49 -3.69 5.06
C LYS A 548 -5.17 -3.48 6.42
N LEU A 549 -5.32 -4.55 7.20
CA LEU A 549 -5.91 -4.50 8.54
C LEU A 549 -4.89 -4.14 9.62
N ASP A 550 -3.59 -4.23 9.34
CA ASP A 550 -2.56 -3.80 10.27
C ASP A 550 -2.66 -2.29 10.52
N ASN A 551 -2.73 -1.90 11.79
CA ASN A 551 -2.65 -0.49 12.18
C ASN A 551 -1.17 -0.08 12.13
N PRO A 552 -0.78 0.92 11.31
CA PRO A 552 0.60 1.36 11.28
C PRO A 552 1.00 1.93 12.65
N ILE A 553 2.05 1.39 13.24
CA ILE A 553 2.67 1.94 14.45
C ILE A 553 3.30 3.28 14.06
N VAL A 554 2.77 4.36 14.63
CA VAL A 554 3.37 5.69 14.53
C VAL A 554 4.25 5.89 15.76
N LEU A 555 5.56 5.93 15.56
CA LEU A 555 6.49 6.17 16.66
C LEU A 555 6.45 7.65 17.03
N ARG A 556 5.75 8.00 18.10
CA ARG A 556 5.87 9.32 18.73
C ARG A 556 6.95 9.23 19.79
N ALA A 557 8.14 9.72 19.45
CA ALA A 557 9.20 9.82 20.42
C ALA A 557 8.85 10.91 21.44
N ASP A 558 8.25 10.52 22.55
CA ASP A 558 8.13 11.40 23.71
C ASP A 558 9.53 11.54 24.33
N SER A 559 10.05 12.77 24.33
CA SER A 559 11.22 13.14 25.12
C SER A 559 10.78 13.19 26.59
N LEU A 560 11.24 12.23 27.39
CA LEU A 560 11.12 12.36 28.84
C LEU A 560 12.01 13.53 29.28
N PRO A 561 11.49 14.53 30.02
CA PRO A 561 12.32 15.56 30.61
C PRO A 561 13.33 14.92 31.57
N THR A 562 14.49 15.57 31.67
CA THR A 562 15.69 15.20 32.45
C THR A 562 15.41 14.41 33.74
N ALA A 563 16.12 13.28 33.87
CA ALA A 563 16.46 12.55 35.11
C ALA A 563 15.33 12.41 36.16
N GLN A 564 14.35 11.54 35.90
CA GLN A 564 13.66 10.87 37.00
C GLN A 564 14.61 9.84 37.62
N ARG A 565 14.68 9.76 38.96
CA ARG A 565 15.46 8.71 39.63
C ARG A 565 14.97 7.33 39.16
N GLY A 566 15.91 6.48 38.76
CA GLY A 566 15.62 5.13 38.27
C GLY A 566 15.48 4.99 36.75
N THR A 567 15.76 6.05 35.96
CA THR A 567 15.82 5.95 34.50
C THR A 567 17.23 5.63 34.00
N THR A 568 17.36 4.67 33.08
CA THR A 568 18.61 4.41 32.34
C THR A 568 18.78 5.45 31.23
N ARG A 569 19.94 6.10 31.15
CA ARG A 569 20.19 7.13 30.14
C ARG A 569 20.99 6.56 28.98
N ILE A 570 20.47 6.70 27.76
CA ILE A 570 21.18 6.37 26.52
C ILE A 570 21.40 7.66 25.76
N ALA A 571 22.64 7.92 25.36
CA ALA A 571 22.99 9.16 24.67
C ALA A 571 23.73 8.88 23.36
N ARG A 572 23.51 9.74 22.36
CA ARG A 572 24.25 9.70 21.09
C ARG A 572 25.48 10.58 21.19
N LEU A 573 26.64 10.06 20.83
CA LEU A 573 27.86 10.86 20.64
C LEU A 573 28.07 11.13 19.15
N ASP A 574 28.14 12.41 18.76
CA ASP A 574 28.48 12.75 17.38
C ASP A 574 30.01 12.78 17.19
N VAL A 575 30.49 11.90 16.30
CA VAL A 575 31.91 11.81 15.91
C VAL A 575 32.19 12.52 14.58
N GLY A 576 31.23 13.29 14.06
CA GLY A 576 31.35 14.00 12.77
C GLY A 576 31.25 13.06 11.55
N ALA A 577 30.92 11.78 11.75
CA ALA A 577 30.91 10.76 10.71
C ALA A 577 29.56 10.61 9.98
N GLY A 578 28.64 11.56 10.15
CA GLY A 578 27.30 11.51 9.53
C GLY A 578 26.28 10.70 10.33
N GLY A 579 26.33 10.76 11.66
CA GLY A 579 25.28 10.19 12.52
C GLY A 579 23.91 10.87 12.35
N GLU A 580 23.88 12.11 11.86
CA GLU A 580 22.64 12.87 11.58
C GLU A 580 21.69 12.17 10.59
N ASP A 581 22.21 11.27 9.74
CA ASP A 581 21.43 10.54 8.74
C ASP A 581 20.41 9.57 9.37
N ALA A 582 20.60 9.22 10.65
CA ALA A 582 19.72 8.36 11.44
C ALA A 582 19.43 8.93 12.84
N ARG A 583 19.21 10.25 12.93
CA ARG A 583 19.03 10.98 14.20
C ARG A 583 17.83 10.53 15.06
N ARG A 584 16.79 9.92 14.47
CA ARG A 584 15.61 9.42 15.18
C ARG A 584 15.71 7.95 15.59
N ALA A 585 16.75 7.23 15.16
CA ALA A 585 16.98 5.85 15.56
C ALA A 585 16.95 5.66 17.09
N LEU A 586 17.64 6.53 17.83
CA LEU A 586 17.74 6.44 19.29
C LEU A 586 16.41 6.83 20.00
N PRO A 587 15.74 7.95 19.67
CA PRO A 587 14.39 8.23 20.17
C PRO A 587 13.36 7.12 19.87
N ASN A 588 13.39 6.57 18.66
CA ASN A 588 12.48 5.49 18.25
C ASN A 588 12.71 4.21 19.05
N VAL A 589 13.96 3.76 19.18
CA VAL A 589 14.25 2.54 19.95
C VAL A 589 13.97 2.72 21.44
N SER A 590 14.13 3.93 21.99
CA SER A 590 13.75 4.20 23.38
C SER A 590 12.25 4.01 23.62
N THR A 591 11.41 4.41 22.65
CA THR A 591 9.96 4.20 22.71
C THR A 591 9.64 2.71 22.63
N LEU A 592 10.26 1.98 21.70
CA LEU A 592 10.09 0.53 21.59
C LEU A 592 10.54 -0.22 22.86
N ILE A 593 11.67 0.17 23.48
CA ILE A 593 12.16 -0.43 24.72
C ILE A 593 11.18 -0.16 25.87
N ARG A 594 10.67 1.07 26.01
CA ARG A 594 9.69 1.41 27.04
C ARG A 594 8.40 0.59 26.88
N ASP A 595 7.90 0.47 25.65
CA ASP A 595 6.64 -0.21 25.38
C ASP A 595 6.78 -1.74 25.55
N GLN A 596 7.87 -2.33 25.07
CA GLN A 596 8.02 -3.79 25.00
C GLN A 596 8.71 -4.39 26.23
N ALA A 597 9.77 -3.75 26.73
CA ALA A 597 10.59 -4.27 27.84
C ALA A 597 10.29 -3.57 29.17
N GLN A 598 9.43 -2.54 29.18
CA GLN A 598 9.04 -1.78 30.37
C GLN A 598 10.25 -1.19 31.13
N ILE A 599 11.35 -0.93 30.42
CA ILE A 599 12.55 -0.30 30.98
C ILE A 599 12.40 1.22 30.85
N PRO A 600 12.51 1.99 31.95
CA PRO A 600 12.46 3.44 31.89
C PRO A 600 13.75 4.00 31.27
N VAL A 601 13.71 4.27 29.96
CA VAL A 601 14.85 4.83 29.20
C VAL A 601 14.63 6.33 28.93
N SER A 602 15.66 7.13 29.23
CA SER A 602 15.74 8.54 28.84
C SER A 602 16.78 8.76 27.73
N VAL A 603 16.43 9.59 26.75
CA VAL A 603 17.28 9.95 25.61
C VAL A 603 17.33 11.47 25.49
N PRO A 604 18.51 12.10 25.57
CA PRO A 604 18.67 13.53 25.27
C PRO A 604 18.28 13.84 23.82
N GLU A 605 17.72 15.03 23.58
CA GLU A 605 17.33 15.49 22.24
C GLU A 605 18.54 15.70 21.33
N ASP A 606 19.61 16.27 21.89
CA ASP A 606 20.88 16.53 21.20
C ASP A 606 21.95 15.48 21.52
N SER A 607 22.98 15.40 20.68
CA SER A 607 24.16 14.60 20.97
C SER A 607 24.92 15.15 22.18
N VAL A 608 25.52 14.24 22.95
CA VAL A 608 26.43 14.59 24.05
C VAL A 608 27.81 14.96 23.50
N GLY A 609 28.54 15.80 24.25
CA GLY A 609 29.91 16.20 23.93
C GLY A 609 30.98 15.24 24.45
N PHE A 610 32.24 15.56 24.15
CA PHE A 610 33.42 14.84 24.63
C PHE A 610 33.93 15.44 25.95
N THR A 611 33.10 15.41 26.99
CA THR A 611 33.52 15.78 28.35
C THR A 611 33.03 14.79 29.38
N ASP A 612 33.80 14.61 30.46
CA ASP A 612 33.40 13.77 31.60
C ASP A 612 32.04 14.19 32.19
N ALA A 613 31.70 15.49 32.13
CA ALA A 613 30.44 16.02 32.62
C ALA A 613 29.26 15.62 31.73
N ASP A 614 29.44 15.63 30.40
CA ASP A 614 28.41 15.22 29.45
C ASP A 614 28.08 13.72 29.56
N LEU A 615 29.09 12.91 29.91
CA LEU A 615 28.97 11.46 29.99
C LEU A 615 28.65 10.93 31.40
N ALA A 616 28.65 11.77 32.43
CA ALA A 616 28.56 11.35 33.83
C ALA A 616 27.30 10.53 34.19
N GLU A 617 26.18 10.82 33.52
CA GLU A 617 24.89 10.14 33.76
C GLU A 617 24.54 9.14 32.65
N VAL A 618 25.40 8.96 31.66
CA VAL A 618 25.14 8.08 30.51
C VAL A 618 25.47 6.64 30.89
N THR A 619 24.54 5.71 30.66
CA THR A 619 24.77 4.27 30.86
C THR A 619 25.26 3.62 29.56
N VAL A 620 24.59 3.96 28.45
CA VAL A 620 24.95 3.44 27.11
C VAL A 620 25.21 4.61 26.17
N LEU A 621 26.40 4.63 25.58
CA LEU A 621 26.84 5.64 24.62
C LEU A 621 26.72 5.08 23.20
N TRP A 622 25.80 5.63 22.42
CA TRP A 622 25.56 5.24 21.04
C TRP A 622 26.46 6.02 20.08
N ILE A 623 27.28 5.32 19.31
CA ILE A 623 28.14 5.89 18.28
C ILE A 623 27.78 5.28 16.92
N HIS A 624 27.46 6.12 15.95
CA HIS A 624 27.12 5.66 14.61
C HIS A 624 27.50 6.66 13.53
N GLY A 625 27.69 6.16 12.32
CA GLY A 625 28.09 6.99 11.19
C GLY A 625 28.32 6.18 9.93
N ARG A 626 28.63 6.90 8.86
CA ARG A 626 28.81 6.35 7.50
C ARG A 626 30.10 6.81 6.81
N ARG A 627 30.96 7.50 7.55
CA ARG A 627 32.22 8.08 7.06
C ARG A 627 33.35 7.72 8.01
N GLU A 628 34.57 7.86 7.52
CA GLU A 628 35.74 7.78 8.39
C GLU A 628 35.71 8.91 9.42
N PHE A 629 36.20 8.61 10.61
CA PHE A 629 36.46 9.59 11.68
C PHE A 629 37.75 9.21 12.38
N GLU A 630 38.29 10.15 13.15
CA GLU A 630 39.46 9.99 14.02
C GLU A 630 39.22 10.78 15.30
N LEU A 631 39.61 10.22 16.44
CA LEU A 631 39.49 10.89 17.74
C LEU A 631 40.81 11.54 18.14
N SER A 632 40.75 12.71 18.78
CA SER A 632 41.90 13.32 19.43
C SER A 632 42.33 12.51 20.66
N SER A 633 43.55 12.74 21.15
CA SER A 633 44.05 12.11 22.37
C SER A 633 43.17 12.44 23.59
N GLU A 634 42.68 13.68 23.67
CA GLU A 634 41.78 14.14 24.74
C GLU A 634 40.42 13.45 24.66
N GLN A 635 39.85 13.32 23.44
CA GLN A 635 38.60 12.59 23.23
C GLN A 635 38.72 11.12 23.61
N ARG A 636 39.88 10.52 23.30
CA ARG A 636 40.17 9.13 23.68
C ARG A 636 40.22 8.95 25.19
N GLU A 637 40.87 9.86 25.90
CA GLU A 637 40.95 9.81 27.37
C GLU A 637 39.55 9.90 28.01
N VAL A 638 38.67 10.77 27.50
CA VAL A 638 37.29 10.89 27.99
C VAL A 638 36.49 9.61 27.78
N LEU A 639 36.60 8.97 26.61
CA LEU A 639 35.90 7.69 26.36
C LEU A 639 36.47 6.54 27.20
N LYS A 640 37.78 6.57 27.47
CA LYS A 640 38.40 5.61 28.39
C LYS A 640 37.87 5.78 29.81
N ASN A 641 37.80 7.01 30.31
CA ASN A 641 37.21 7.31 31.61
C ASN A 641 35.73 6.86 31.71
N PHE A 642 34.98 6.97 30.60
CA PHE A 642 33.61 6.49 30.52
C PHE A 642 33.53 4.96 30.69
N LEU A 643 34.39 4.21 29.99
CA LEU A 643 34.48 2.75 30.10
C LEU A 643 34.96 2.31 31.50
N ASP A 644 35.92 3.02 32.09
CA ASP A 644 36.44 2.74 33.45
C ASP A 644 35.39 2.98 34.56
N ARG A 645 34.27 3.66 34.24
CA ARG A 645 33.11 3.86 35.14
C ARG A 645 31.93 2.95 34.77
N ASP A 646 32.23 1.79 34.20
CA ASP A 646 31.27 0.76 33.77
C ASP A 646 30.28 1.24 32.67
N GLY A 647 30.59 2.34 31.97
CA GLY A 647 29.82 2.78 30.82
C GLY A 647 29.98 1.82 29.64
N VAL A 648 28.91 1.64 28.86
CA VAL A 648 28.92 0.74 27.68
C VAL A 648 28.84 1.55 26.39
N ILE A 649 29.75 1.31 25.46
CA ILE A 649 29.70 1.91 24.11
C ILE A 649 28.99 0.94 23.15
N LEU A 650 27.92 1.41 22.50
CA LEU A 650 27.27 0.72 21.37
C LEU A 650 27.63 1.42 20.06
N GLY A 651 28.45 0.77 19.25
CA GLY A 651 28.79 1.23 17.91
C GLY A 651 27.94 0.56 16.82
N THR A 652 27.54 1.29 15.77
CA THR A 652 26.93 0.68 14.58
C THR A 652 27.33 1.41 13.30
N ALA A 653 27.66 0.63 12.26
CA ALA A 653 27.93 1.19 10.94
C ALA A 653 26.62 1.46 10.18
N ILE A 654 26.34 2.73 9.89
CA ILE A 654 25.16 3.12 9.11
C ILE A 654 25.28 2.49 7.72
N CYS A 655 24.26 1.72 7.34
CA CYS A 655 24.24 0.94 6.11
C CYS A 655 25.43 0.01 5.89
N GLY A 656 26.01 -0.51 6.98
CA GLY A 656 27.16 -1.40 6.94
C GLY A 656 28.39 -0.79 6.26
N ASN A 657 28.59 0.51 6.47
CA ASN A 657 29.71 1.23 5.86
C ASN A 657 31.06 0.76 6.44
N GLU A 658 31.90 0.16 5.59
CA GLU A 658 33.20 -0.39 5.97
C GLU A 658 34.20 0.68 6.43
N ALA A 659 34.13 1.90 5.90
CA ALA A 659 35.06 2.97 6.27
C ALA A 659 34.82 3.44 7.71
N PHE A 660 33.55 3.62 8.10
CA PHE A 660 33.18 3.87 9.48
C PHE A 660 33.54 2.67 10.38
N ALA A 661 33.26 1.44 9.93
CA ALA A 661 33.57 0.24 10.71
C ALA A 661 35.08 0.08 10.98
N ALA A 662 35.92 0.38 10.00
CA ALA A 662 37.38 0.39 10.14
C ALA A 662 37.85 1.49 11.11
N SER A 663 37.32 2.71 10.99
CA SER A 663 37.59 3.79 11.95
C SER A 663 37.17 3.40 13.37
N PHE A 664 35.97 2.87 13.56
CA PHE A 664 35.48 2.47 14.88
C PHE A 664 36.41 1.45 15.54
N ARG A 665 36.76 0.37 14.84
CA ARG A 665 37.69 -0.65 15.37
C ARG A 665 39.05 -0.06 15.70
N ARG A 666 39.59 0.83 14.86
CA ARG A 666 40.87 1.49 15.08
C ARG A 666 40.85 2.36 16.33
N GLU A 667 39.81 3.18 16.49
CA GLU A 667 39.70 4.07 17.64
C GLU A 667 39.50 3.28 18.95
N ILE A 668 38.66 2.23 18.96
CA ILE A 668 38.52 1.36 20.13
C ILE A 668 39.82 0.65 20.49
N ALA A 669 40.56 0.13 19.50
CA ALA A 669 41.88 -0.47 19.76
C ALA A 669 42.86 0.54 20.36
N GLY A 670 42.81 1.81 19.93
CA GLY A 670 43.58 2.90 20.52
C GLY A 670 43.18 3.21 21.98
N LEU A 671 41.89 3.14 22.31
CA LEU A 671 41.37 3.34 23.67
C LEU A 671 41.82 2.23 24.63
N LEU A 672 41.79 0.98 24.17
CA LEU A 672 42.01 -0.21 24.98
C LEU A 672 43.47 -0.71 24.95
N GLY A 673 44.43 0.11 24.50
CA GLY A 673 45.84 -0.24 24.52
C GLY A 673 46.23 -1.37 23.55
N GLY A 674 45.51 -1.51 22.44
CA GLY A 674 45.76 -2.49 21.38
C GLY A 674 44.89 -3.75 21.43
N GLU A 675 43.97 -3.86 22.40
CA GLU A 675 42.99 -4.96 22.37
C GLU A 675 42.04 -4.84 21.17
N ALA A 676 41.96 -5.92 20.40
CA ALA A 676 41.08 -5.99 19.24
C ALA A 676 39.67 -6.41 19.64
N MET A 677 38.67 -5.77 19.03
CA MET A 677 37.30 -6.23 19.01
C MET A 677 37.23 -7.69 18.54
N ARG A 678 36.46 -8.53 19.24
CA ARG A 678 36.31 -9.96 18.94
C ARG A 678 34.87 -10.24 18.47
N PRO A 679 34.66 -11.16 17.51
CA PRO A 679 33.31 -11.60 17.16
C PRO A 679 32.58 -12.16 18.39
N MET A 680 31.33 -11.75 18.60
CA MET A 680 30.48 -12.24 19.68
C MET A 680 29.97 -13.66 19.36
N PRO A 681 30.25 -14.67 20.22
CA PRO A 681 29.74 -16.02 20.03
C PRO A 681 28.20 -16.08 20.08
N ALA A 682 27.59 -17.00 19.34
CA ALA A 682 26.13 -17.14 19.26
C ALA A 682 25.45 -17.58 20.58
N ASP A 683 26.24 -18.05 21.53
CA ASP A 683 25.84 -18.44 22.89
C ASP A 683 26.29 -17.44 23.97
N HIS A 684 26.86 -16.30 23.57
CA HIS A 684 27.26 -15.26 24.50
C HIS A 684 26.05 -14.80 25.36
N PRO A 685 26.21 -14.57 26.68
CA PRO A 685 25.13 -14.18 27.58
C PRO A 685 24.22 -13.05 27.09
N MET A 686 24.81 -12.02 26.46
CA MET A 686 24.09 -10.89 25.85
C MET A 686 23.07 -11.32 24.78
N LEU A 687 23.28 -12.43 24.08
CA LEU A 687 22.36 -12.94 23.04
C LEU A 687 21.30 -13.92 23.58
N THR A 688 21.25 -14.09 24.90
CA THR A 688 20.35 -15.00 25.60
C THR A 688 19.45 -14.27 26.59
N ASP A 689 18.62 -15.02 27.31
CA ASP A 689 17.75 -14.52 28.38
C ASP A 689 18.48 -14.28 29.71
N GLN A 690 19.79 -14.53 29.79
CA GLN A 690 20.58 -14.40 31.02
C GLN A 690 20.51 -13.01 31.65
N TYR A 691 20.53 -11.95 30.85
CA TYR A 691 20.38 -10.56 31.33
C TYR A 691 18.95 -10.05 31.19
N PHE A 692 17.93 -10.92 31.27
CA PHE A 692 16.52 -10.55 31.07
C PHE A 692 16.23 -9.93 29.68
N GLY A 693 17.08 -10.22 28.71
CA GLY A 693 16.94 -9.82 27.31
C GLY A 693 16.17 -10.85 26.48
N TYR A 694 16.08 -10.58 25.17
CA TYR A 694 15.53 -11.49 24.19
C TYR A 694 16.51 -12.59 23.81
N ASN A 695 15.99 -13.76 23.41
CA ASN A 695 16.79 -14.79 22.77
C ASN A 695 17.08 -14.39 21.31
N LEU A 696 18.33 -13.99 21.04
CA LEU A 696 18.79 -13.46 19.75
C LEU A 696 19.57 -14.49 18.92
N ARG A 697 19.46 -15.79 19.22
CA ARG A 697 20.15 -16.85 18.44
C ARG A 697 19.71 -16.92 16.97
N SER A 698 18.58 -16.30 16.64
CA SER A 698 18.00 -16.27 15.31
C SER A 698 17.36 -14.92 15.04
N VAL A 699 18.09 -14.03 14.35
CA VAL A 699 17.61 -12.76 13.81
C VAL A 699 17.56 -12.82 12.28
N THR A 700 16.77 -11.93 11.69
CA THR A 700 16.70 -11.73 10.24
C THR A 700 17.72 -10.69 9.80
N ILE A 701 18.74 -11.14 9.08
CA ILE A 701 19.74 -10.29 8.44
C ILE A 701 19.31 -10.04 6.99
N ARG A 702 19.22 -8.77 6.62
CA ARG A 702 18.88 -8.29 5.28
C ARG A 702 20.17 -7.85 4.60
N ARG A 703 20.43 -8.35 3.38
CA ARG A 703 21.51 -7.87 2.53
C ARG A 703 20.97 -7.54 1.14
N PRO A 704 21.09 -6.28 0.68
CA PRO A 704 20.79 -5.93 -0.70
C PRO A 704 21.69 -6.74 -1.64
N SER A 705 21.09 -7.48 -2.57
CA SER A 705 21.78 -8.23 -3.61
C SER A 705 21.35 -7.70 -4.98
N ARG A 706 22.32 -7.35 -5.83
CA ARG A 706 22.06 -7.05 -7.24
C ARG A 706 21.97 -8.36 -8.01
N GLY A 707 20.76 -8.77 -8.39
CA GLY A 707 20.51 -9.90 -9.28
C GLY A 707 20.20 -9.44 -10.71
N GLY A 708 20.19 -10.37 -11.67
CA GLY A 708 19.85 -10.08 -13.07
C GLY A 708 18.39 -9.64 -13.31
N GLN A 709 17.53 -9.70 -12.29
CA GLN A 709 16.13 -9.23 -12.31
C GLN A 709 15.88 -8.05 -11.34
N GLY A 710 16.91 -7.29 -10.96
CA GLY A 710 16.78 -6.09 -10.12
C GLY A 710 17.43 -6.22 -8.74
N GLN A 711 17.12 -5.27 -7.84
CA GLN A 711 17.54 -5.32 -6.44
C GLN A 711 16.66 -6.34 -5.70
N SER A 712 17.26 -7.45 -5.30
CA SER A 712 16.62 -8.46 -4.45
C SER A 712 17.23 -8.38 -3.05
N ILE A 713 16.39 -8.48 -2.03
CA ILE A 713 16.89 -8.48 -0.64
C ILE A 713 17.07 -9.92 -0.23
N ARG A 714 18.33 -10.35 -0.10
CA ARG A 714 18.63 -11.67 0.43
C ARG A 714 18.42 -11.62 1.94
N ARG A 715 17.49 -12.43 2.44
CA ARG A 715 17.32 -12.67 3.87
C ARG A 715 18.14 -13.89 4.28
N GLN A 716 18.84 -13.75 5.38
CA GLN A 716 19.51 -14.85 6.05
C GLN A 716 19.07 -14.83 7.51
N THR A 717 18.66 -15.99 8.01
CA THR A 717 18.35 -16.17 9.43
C THR A 717 19.59 -16.75 10.12
N GLY A 718 19.96 -16.19 11.26
CA GLY A 718 21.11 -16.63 12.04
C GLY A 718 21.37 -15.71 13.24
N PRO A 719 22.41 -15.97 14.06
CA PRO A 719 22.79 -15.07 15.13
C PRO A 719 23.23 -13.70 14.56
N PRO A 720 23.04 -12.60 15.31
CA PRO A 720 23.47 -11.29 14.85
C PRO A 720 25.00 -11.25 14.71
N LEU A 721 25.48 -10.48 13.74
CA LEU A 721 26.91 -10.23 13.55
C LEU A 721 27.29 -9.05 14.43
N LEU A 722 27.72 -9.36 15.66
CA LEU A 722 28.22 -8.38 16.62
C LEU A 722 29.68 -8.67 16.95
N GLU A 723 30.40 -7.63 17.29
CA GLU A 723 31.73 -7.67 17.87
C GLU A 723 31.68 -7.05 19.27
N TYR A 724 32.60 -7.44 20.15
CA TYR A 724 32.69 -6.90 21.50
C TYR A 724 34.12 -6.78 22.00
N ALA A 725 34.33 -5.95 23.02
CA ALA A 725 35.54 -5.88 23.82
C ALA A 725 35.18 -5.77 25.31
N GLU A 726 36.04 -6.35 26.15
CA GLU A 726 35.87 -6.35 27.60
C GLU A 726 36.77 -5.28 28.24
N VAL A 727 36.27 -4.65 29.30
CA VAL A 727 37.03 -3.70 30.12
C VAL A 727 36.76 -4.10 31.56
N GLY A 728 37.81 -4.36 32.35
CA GLY A 728 37.63 -4.78 33.76
C GLY A 728 36.91 -6.12 33.96
N GLY A 729 36.81 -6.97 32.92
CA GLY A 729 36.12 -8.26 32.99
C GLY A 729 34.62 -8.22 32.68
N ILE A 730 34.10 -7.06 32.28
CA ILE A 730 32.73 -6.87 31.78
C ILE A 730 32.75 -6.39 30.33
N VAL A 731 31.63 -6.51 29.61
CA VAL A 731 31.54 -6.05 28.21
C VAL A 731 31.37 -4.53 28.20
N GLY A 732 32.44 -3.81 27.85
CA GLY A 732 32.47 -2.34 27.78
C GLY A 732 32.14 -1.80 26.38
N VAL A 733 32.36 -2.59 25.32
CA VAL A 733 32.08 -2.15 23.94
C VAL A 733 31.34 -3.25 23.18
N VAL A 734 30.26 -2.88 22.50
CA VAL A 734 29.54 -3.71 21.53
C VAL A 734 29.51 -2.97 20.20
N PHE A 735 29.84 -3.66 19.10
CA PHE A 735 29.83 -3.08 17.77
C PHE A 735 29.05 -3.94 16.78
N SER A 736 28.17 -3.31 16.03
CA SER A 736 27.50 -3.92 14.89
C SER A 736 28.10 -3.40 13.58
N PRO A 737 28.83 -4.24 12.80
CA PRO A 737 29.21 -3.90 11.43
C PRO A 737 28.02 -3.83 10.47
N LEU A 738 26.86 -4.36 10.85
CA LEU A 738 25.60 -4.22 10.11
C LEU A 738 24.76 -3.08 10.67
N ASP A 739 23.86 -2.54 9.85
CA ASP A 739 23.02 -1.41 10.24
C ASP A 739 21.97 -1.79 11.31
N LEU A 740 22.05 -1.11 12.46
CA LEU A 740 20.97 -0.99 13.44
C LEU A 740 20.23 0.35 13.28
N SER A 741 20.96 1.41 12.92
CA SER A 741 20.44 2.78 12.96
C SER A 741 19.37 3.06 11.92
N CYS A 742 19.59 2.79 10.64
CA CYS A 742 18.55 3.05 9.64
C CYS A 742 17.33 2.14 9.81
N ALA A 743 17.53 0.91 10.30
CA ALA A 743 16.43 0.02 10.67
C ALA A 743 15.53 0.62 11.77
N LEU A 744 16.11 1.37 12.70
CA LEU A 744 15.39 2.05 13.79
C LEU A 744 14.97 3.48 13.44
N GLU A 745 15.60 4.11 12.44
CA GLU A 745 15.22 5.42 11.90
C GLU A 745 13.87 5.35 11.17
N SER A 746 13.66 4.28 10.40
CA SER A 746 12.47 4.07 9.57
C SER A 746 12.14 2.59 9.46
N LEU A 747 10.89 2.24 9.79
CA LEU A 747 10.35 0.87 9.77
C LEU A 747 10.45 0.19 8.39
N ASN A 748 10.59 0.98 7.32
CA ASN A 748 10.66 0.51 5.93
C ASN A 748 12.05 0.71 5.29
N SER A 749 13.13 0.87 6.06
CA SER A 749 14.47 0.98 5.50
C SER A 749 14.97 -0.39 5.01
N VAL A 750 14.56 -0.79 3.80
CA VAL A 750 14.95 -2.07 3.18
C VAL A 750 16.25 -1.98 2.36
N GLN A 751 16.92 -0.83 2.39
CA GLN A 751 17.97 -0.47 1.43
C GLN A 751 19.39 -0.73 1.90
N CYS A 752 19.56 -1.11 3.17
CA CYS A 752 20.85 -1.19 3.81
C CYS A 752 21.13 -2.60 4.35
N PRO A 753 22.38 -3.09 4.26
CA PRO A 753 22.77 -4.33 4.92
C PRO A 753 22.63 -4.13 6.44
N GLY A 754 21.73 -4.88 7.05
CA GLY A 754 21.24 -4.58 8.39
C GLY A 754 20.28 -5.62 8.92
N TYR A 755 19.67 -5.31 10.06
CA TYR A 755 18.66 -6.15 10.69
C TYR A 755 17.25 -5.67 10.33
N ALA A 756 16.24 -6.53 10.51
CA ALA A 756 14.86 -6.06 10.55
C ALA A 756 14.66 -5.12 11.76
N THR A 757 13.75 -4.15 11.67
CA THR A 757 13.54 -3.15 12.74
C THR A 757 13.26 -3.78 14.10
N GLU A 758 12.44 -4.84 14.15
CA GLU A 758 12.15 -5.56 15.39
C GLU A 758 13.41 -6.23 15.97
N ASP A 759 14.21 -6.88 15.13
CA ASP A 759 15.46 -7.52 15.56
C ASP A 759 16.50 -6.48 16.00
N ALA A 760 16.59 -5.35 15.29
CA ALA A 760 17.44 -4.22 15.68
C ALA A 760 17.05 -3.67 17.06
N ALA A 761 15.74 -3.52 17.32
CA ALA A 761 15.24 -3.07 18.62
C ALA A 761 15.56 -4.08 19.73
N LYS A 762 15.39 -5.38 19.47
CA LYS A 762 15.77 -6.44 20.42
C LYS A 762 17.27 -6.46 20.71
N ILE A 763 18.12 -6.28 19.70
CA ILE A 763 19.59 -6.18 19.86
C ILE A 763 19.95 -5.02 20.79
N VAL A 764 19.42 -3.82 20.53
CA VAL A 764 19.67 -2.65 21.39
C VAL A 764 19.14 -2.89 22.80
N THR A 765 17.94 -3.47 22.93
CA THR A 765 17.36 -3.80 24.24
C THR A 765 18.29 -4.72 25.04
N ASN A 766 18.86 -5.74 24.41
CA ASN A 766 19.80 -6.64 25.06
C ASN A 766 21.11 -5.93 25.47
N VAL A 767 21.59 -4.95 24.71
CA VAL A 767 22.77 -4.15 25.11
C VAL A 767 22.45 -3.34 26.37
N VAL A 768 21.28 -2.71 26.41
CA VAL A 768 20.82 -1.92 27.57
C VAL A 768 20.64 -2.81 28.79
N GLN A 769 19.99 -3.95 28.63
CA GLN A 769 19.81 -4.95 29.68
C GLN A 769 21.16 -5.48 30.20
N MET A 770 22.08 -5.85 29.32
CA MET A 770 23.43 -6.27 29.69
C MET A 770 24.14 -5.17 30.50
N ALA A 771 24.09 -3.91 30.06
CA ALA A 771 24.71 -2.80 30.78
C ALA A 771 24.14 -2.59 32.20
N LEU A 772 22.92 -3.08 32.47
CA LEU A 772 22.28 -2.97 33.79
C LEU A 772 22.53 -4.17 34.72
N TYR A 773 22.86 -5.34 34.16
CA TYR A 773 22.86 -6.62 34.90
C TYR A 773 24.14 -7.45 34.78
N GLN A 774 25.15 -7.00 34.02
CA GLN A 774 26.42 -7.71 33.86
C GLN A 774 27.34 -7.67 35.08
#